data_AF-A0A9J7DW45-F1
#
_entry.id   AF-A0A9J7DW45-F1
#
_cell.length_a   1.000
_cell.length_b   1.000
_cell.length_c   1.000
_cell.angle_alpha   90.00
_cell.angle_beta   90.00
_cell.angle_gamma   90.00
#
_symmetry.space_group_name_H-M   'P 1'
#
loop_
_entity.id
_entity.type
_entity.pdbx_description
1 polymer ?
#
loop_
_entity_poly.entity_id
_entity_poly.type
_entity_poly.pdbx_seq_one_letter_code
_entity_poly.pdbx_strand_id
1 'polypeptide(L)'
;MMSQCTMWKFTIFLIINLYGLVCVCIGKLVTKEQSCSNLDIPKFDSFDFNKFAGTWHELGRYPQATQNGQCNRVEYGAPDINGEISVVYKQIVNERWTSVSGSATADSTGQITVTFTVDGQPRQSILRVLTFTQHYAVLFSCSDLPNEGSQLGSWKLSRTPSLEPQYENEMNEFIANISVLEPSKYEHTSQTYRHLANVFLYGYCNTTSIRGVDNFNMFDYLGEWQEVARYPQTAQTGQCNRAIYTAGVLPGGVISVTNRQVTDGKLQTISGQAVVSNDGTGKLQVTINNNTVDFYVLATDYKEYALVYSCENVEHGIRRVGSWMLSRTGLLSPENREEISKIFELYNSEGLDEHNYQPTSQKPDDCYYYPDFDKTWEYVELPEACDNRIKGKEQFDLQRYTGEWIELARYPHPTQTGHCNRAKYELLPDHTVSVTNRQVVNQRLVTISGQAVLASTDGTGKLQVTFNINGEKRPSEFYVLATNYETYALVYTCDTLQNGNRRVGSWVLSKTGTLNLEDQFEIDAVVSRTQGLHNDYYQLTSQEPDACFYYPEFDPTWEYVELTGDCDTRIKGVADFDVEKYTGEWIELSRYPQPTQNGECNRAKYELLPDGTISVLNSQVVNEGLGTISGQAVASKDGTGKLEVTFSNVNEASDYYVLAVKYDEYALVYSCSNIGNGNRRVGSWVLSRTGTLSAAATKAIDQVISQTQGLLKEYYQPTRQSFASCFHYPKFDEPQQYIELPGPCDTSIRGIPDFNVSAYKGTWIEAARYPQPTQAGQCNRASYTPIAVGVVSVMNSQIINGEMTTIEGTAIVARDDGTGEFIVSFNVNNEIRRSNYYVLSTDYLSYALLYSCVDVDNGSKRRVGSWKLSRTGTLSAQDNAAIDAVVSRTQGLLEDYYQTTEQSVETCFQYPNIALNDDIIIPGQCDQTISGIPYFDENQFQGNWYQIKRYDPVTTTCVGGRFTPESDSINIILYEVVDGELSINERTGRINSTDNSGQITITLPVASSEESADTIVYILATDYTSYALVYSCTNVNAFQRQRIAKDEEVLIPRIPMIPTDLPFQFKRIQFPLKPAFAMTINKAQGQTLKVAGFVLGSWVVKGLCRLLERQPSHA
;
A
#
# COMPACT_ATOMS: atom_id res chain seq x y z
N MET A 1 7.65 -48.27 -7.47
CA MET A 1 7.38 -49.11 -8.66
C MET A 1 6.68 -50.39 -8.21
N MET A 2 5.44 -50.64 -8.63
CA MET A 2 4.71 -51.88 -8.37
C MET A 2 3.94 -52.28 -9.63
N SER A 3 4.06 -53.52 -10.10
CA SER A 3 3.21 -54.04 -11.17
C SER A 3 1.91 -54.57 -10.58
N GLN A 4 0.88 -53.72 -10.55
CA GLN A 4 -0.48 -54.16 -10.27
C GLN A 4 -0.93 -55.20 -11.31
N CYS A 5 -1.59 -56.26 -10.86
CA CYS A 5 -2.25 -57.23 -11.74
C CYS A 5 -3.68 -57.46 -11.25
N THR A 6 -4.59 -56.60 -11.71
CA THR A 6 -6.01 -56.63 -11.36
C THR A 6 -6.75 -57.69 -12.17
N MET A 7 -7.46 -58.60 -11.49
CA MET A 7 -8.38 -59.51 -12.16
C MET A 7 -9.59 -58.77 -12.72
N TRP A 8 -9.95 -59.07 -13.98
CA TRP A 8 -11.27 -58.76 -14.54
C TRP A 8 -11.93 -60.03 -15.04
N LYS A 9 -13.23 -60.19 -14.73
CA LYS A 9 -14.05 -61.30 -15.23
C LYS A 9 -14.47 -61.02 -16.66
N PHE A 10 -14.19 -61.93 -17.60
CA PHE A 10 -15.05 -62.14 -18.76
C PHE A 10 -14.98 -63.59 -19.22
N THR A 11 -16.04 -64.07 -19.88
CA THR A 11 -16.20 -65.46 -20.30
C THR A 11 -16.40 -65.55 -21.82
N ILE A 12 -15.80 -66.61 -22.40
CA ILE A 12 -16.24 -67.29 -23.63
C ILE A 12 -15.83 -66.70 -25.02
N PHE A 13 -15.27 -67.62 -25.83
CA PHE A 13 -15.14 -67.71 -27.30
C PHE A 13 -14.08 -66.95 -28.15
N LEU A 14 -13.06 -67.72 -28.57
CA LEU A 14 -12.85 -68.23 -29.96
C LEU A 14 -11.68 -67.66 -30.84
N ILE A 15 -10.69 -68.53 -31.15
CA ILE A 15 -9.85 -68.62 -32.40
C ILE A 15 -8.96 -67.39 -32.74
N ILE A 16 -7.61 -67.46 -32.69
CA ILE A 16 -6.70 -68.15 -33.66
C ILE A 16 -5.25 -68.27 -33.13
N ASN A 17 -4.40 -69.10 -33.77
CA ASN A 17 -2.97 -69.28 -33.44
C ASN A 17 -2.09 -68.05 -33.75
N LEU A 18 -1.07 -67.75 -32.93
CA LEU A 18 0.34 -68.04 -33.23
C LEU A 18 1.33 -67.58 -32.12
N TYR A 19 2.56 -68.09 -32.21
CA TYR A 19 3.73 -67.85 -31.35
C TYR A 19 3.64 -68.27 -29.88
N GLY A 20 4.74 -68.84 -29.39
CA GLY A 20 4.82 -69.41 -28.05
C GLY A 20 5.85 -68.68 -27.19
N LEU A 21 5.54 -68.59 -25.89
CA LEU A 21 6.49 -68.31 -24.83
C LEU A 21 6.02 -69.06 -23.59
N VAL A 22 6.44 -70.33 -23.46
CA VAL A 22 6.18 -71.09 -22.23
C VAL A 22 7.14 -70.56 -21.17
N CYS A 23 6.66 -69.61 -20.37
CA CYS A 23 7.39 -69.09 -19.23
C CYS A 23 7.41 -70.15 -18.11
N VAL A 24 8.29 -71.15 -18.26
CA VAL A 24 8.59 -72.09 -17.17
C VAL A 24 9.41 -71.33 -16.14
N CYS A 25 8.81 -70.99 -15.01
CA CYS A 25 9.53 -70.45 -13.85
C CYS A 25 10.37 -71.57 -13.21
N ILE A 26 11.52 -71.87 -13.80
CA ILE A 26 12.52 -72.78 -13.23
C ILE A 26 13.14 -72.09 -12.02
N GLY A 27 12.81 -72.57 -10.81
CA GLY A 27 13.50 -72.18 -9.58
C GLY A 27 14.99 -72.49 -9.68
N LYS A 28 15.85 -71.53 -9.32
CA LYS A 28 17.30 -71.65 -9.51
C LYS A 28 17.92 -72.64 -8.52
N LEU A 29 18.09 -73.88 -8.95
CA LEU A 29 18.85 -74.89 -8.19
C LEU A 29 20.27 -74.37 -7.89
N VAL A 30 20.78 -74.68 -6.70
CA VAL A 30 22.16 -74.36 -6.30
C VAL A 30 23.07 -75.51 -6.71
N THR A 31 24.12 -75.22 -7.48
CA THR A 31 25.05 -76.23 -8.03
C THR A 31 26.51 -75.84 -7.83
N LYS A 32 27.38 -76.83 -7.64
CA LYS A 32 28.85 -76.70 -7.70
C LYS A 32 29.40 -77.57 -8.83
N GLU A 33 30.55 -77.17 -9.39
CA GLU A 33 31.28 -77.93 -10.40
C GLU A 33 32.00 -79.16 -9.83
N GLN A 34 32.11 -79.26 -8.49
CA GLN A 34 32.73 -80.39 -7.79
C GLN A 34 31.69 -81.47 -7.44
N SER A 35 32.11 -82.73 -7.51
CA SER A 35 31.35 -83.87 -6.98
C SER A 35 31.26 -83.83 -5.45
N CYS A 36 30.18 -84.40 -4.90
CA CYS A 36 29.92 -84.49 -3.47
C CYS A 36 31.01 -85.20 -2.66
N SER A 37 31.82 -86.08 -3.28
CA SER A 37 32.97 -86.72 -2.62
C SER A 37 34.12 -85.77 -2.33
N ASN A 38 34.17 -84.63 -3.04
CA ASN A 38 35.30 -83.70 -3.05
C ASN A 38 34.99 -82.39 -2.31
N LEU A 39 33.78 -82.26 -1.75
CA LEU A 39 33.38 -81.13 -0.92
C LEU A 39 33.85 -81.35 0.53
N ASP A 40 34.48 -80.34 1.12
CA ASP A 40 34.85 -80.35 2.54
C ASP A 40 33.61 -80.05 3.41
N ILE A 41 32.90 -81.12 3.78
CA ILE A 41 31.65 -81.05 4.54
C ILE A 41 31.94 -81.43 6.01
N PRO A 42 31.61 -80.55 6.99
CA PRO A 42 31.71 -80.85 8.40
C PRO A 42 31.01 -82.15 8.82
N LYS A 43 31.56 -82.81 9.85
CA LYS A 43 31.06 -84.06 10.44
C LYS A 43 31.16 -83.97 11.96
N PHE A 44 30.29 -84.68 12.67
CA PHE A 44 30.40 -84.85 14.11
C PHE A 44 31.34 -86.02 14.45
N ASP A 45 32.14 -85.88 15.50
CA ASP A 45 32.88 -87.01 16.09
C ASP A 45 31.95 -87.97 16.86
N SER A 46 30.85 -87.43 17.42
CA SER A 46 29.81 -88.19 18.09
C SER A 46 28.49 -87.41 18.08
N PHE A 47 27.56 -87.83 17.21
CA PHE A 47 26.22 -87.25 17.09
C PHE A 47 25.20 -87.99 17.97
N ASP A 48 24.54 -87.25 18.87
CA ASP A 48 23.49 -87.78 19.76
C ASP A 48 22.10 -87.43 19.20
N PHE A 49 21.49 -88.39 18.50
CA PHE A 49 20.18 -88.19 17.87
C PHE A 49 19.08 -87.82 18.87
N ASN A 50 19.15 -88.29 20.12
CA ASN A 50 18.09 -88.04 21.10
C ASN A 50 18.00 -86.56 21.50
N LYS A 51 19.11 -85.80 21.37
CA LYS A 51 19.12 -84.34 21.54
C LYS A 51 18.66 -83.59 20.29
N PHE A 52 18.76 -84.20 19.11
CA PHE A 52 18.31 -83.64 17.84
C PHE A 52 16.82 -83.92 17.56
N ALA A 53 16.26 -85.01 18.10
CA ALA A 53 14.86 -85.42 17.94
C ALA A 53 13.85 -84.33 18.37
N GLY A 54 12.59 -84.48 17.95
CA GLY A 54 11.50 -83.53 18.15
C GLY A 54 11.20 -82.66 16.92
N THR A 55 10.48 -81.56 17.13
CA THR A 55 10.05 -80.64 16.06
C THR A 55 11.14 -79.63 15.70
N TRP A 56 11.20 -79.28 14.41
CA TRP A 56 12.03 -78.23 13.83
C TRP A 56 11.25 -77.42 12.77
N HIS A 57 11.29 -76.11 12.89
CA HIS A 57 10.68 -75.12 12.00
C HIS A 57 11.69 -74.59 10.98
N GLU A 58 11.32 -74.52 9.70
CA GLU A 58 12.20 -74.10 8.60
C GLU A 58 12.16 -72.57 8.42
N LEU A 59 13.27 -71.87 8.71
CA LEU A 59 13.39 -70.41 8.61
C LEU A 59 13.98 -69.92 7.28
N GLY A 60 14.74 -70.78 6.60
CA GLY A 60 15.18 -70.53 5.24
C GLY A 60 15.83 -71.76 4.62
N ARG A 61 15.86 -71.83 3.29
CA ARG A 61 16.44 -72.96 2.55
C ARG A 61 17.07 -72.51 1.24
N TYR A 62 17.89 -73.36 0.64
CA TYR A 62 18.21 -73.22 -0.78
C TYR A 62 16.97 -73.52 -1.65
N PRO A 63 16.83 -72.90 -2.83
CA PRO A 63 15.69 -73.14 -3.73
C PRO A 63 15.54 -74.63 -4.10
N GLN A 64 14.38 -75.21 -3.83
CA GLN A 64 14.03 -76.59 -4.16
C GLN A 64 12.68 -76.62 -4.87
N ALA A 65 12.65 -77.01 -6.16
CA ALA A 65 11.46 -76.93 -7.01
C ALA A 65 10.25 -77.78 -6.54
N THR A 66 10.47 -78.70 -5.60
CA THR A 66 9.45 -79.60 -5.01
C THR A 66 8.96 -79.16 -3.62
N GLN A 67 9.62 -78.20 -2.98
CA GLN A 67 9.21 -77.63 -1.68
C GLN A 67 8.68 -76.21 -1.92
N ASN A 68 7.38 -76.09 -2.19
CA ASN A 68 6.73 -74.81 -2.52
C ASN A 68 5.78 -74.30 -1.42
N GLY A 69 5.69 -75.00 -0.28
CA GLY A 69 4.83 -74.63 0.83
C GLY A 69 5.39 -73.60 1.80
N GLN A 70 4.51 -73.14 2.71
CA GLN A 70 4.79 -72.25 3.84
C GLN A 70 4.53 -72.97 5.18
N CYS A 71 4.98 -72.40 6.30
CA CYS A 71 4.94 -73.02 7.64
C CYS A 71 5.56 -74.42 7.68
N ASN A 72 6.63 -74.61 6.92
CA ASN A 72 7.29 -75.91 6.75
C ASN A 72 7.93 -76.33 8.07
N ARG A 73 7.57 -77.50 8.59
CA ARG A 73 8.20 -78.08 9.78
C ARG A 73 8.41 -79.58 9.63
N VAL A 74 9.49 -80.07 10.21
CA VAL A 74 9.83 -81.50 10.26
C VAL A 74 9.84 -81.97 11.71
N GLU A 75 9.28 -83.14 11.94
CA GLU A 75 9.11 -83.77 13.24
C GLU A 75 9.81 -85.13 13.20
N TYR A 76 10.90 -85.25 13.98
CA TYR A 76 11.67 -86.49 14.12
C TYR A 76 11.29 -87.16 15.44
N GLY A 77 10.81 -88.41 15.38
CA GLY A 77 10.53 -89.21 16.58
C GLY A 77 11.80 -89.63 17.33
N ALA A 78 11.61 -90.28 18.48
CA ALA A 78 12.70 -91.04 19.09
C ALA A 78 13.04 -92.28 18.22
N PRO A 79 14.29 -92.76 18.20
CA PRO A 79 14.64 -94.02 17.54
C PRO A 79 13.93 -95.21 18.21
N ASP A 80 13.48 -96.16 17.40
CA ASP A 80 12.92 -97.42 17.89
C ASP A 80 14.01 -98.44 18.30
N ILE A 81 13.61 -99.66 18.66
CA ILE A 81 14.54 -100.74 19.06
C ILE A 81 15.49 -101.21 17.94
N ASN A 82 15.23 -100.84 16.69
CA ASN A 82 16.05 -101.15 15.51
C ASN A 82 16.89 -99.94 15.06
N GLY A 83 16.71 -98.77 15.68
CA GLY A 83 17.33 -97.51 15.27
C GLY A 83 16.57 -96.77 14.15
N GLU A 84 15.34 -97.19 13.83
CA GLU A 84 14.48 -96.52 12.87
C GLU A 84 13.71 -95.37 13.55
N ILE A 85 13.71 -94.20 12.90
CA ILE A 85 13.14 -92.95 13.40
C ILE A 85 11.92 -92.60 12.53
N SER A 86 10.76 -92.37 13.14
CA SER A 86 9.61 -91.82 12.39
C SER A 86 9.87 -90.36 12.01
N VAL A 87 9.60 -89.98 10.76
CA VAL A 87 9.75 -88.61 10.26
C VAL A 87 8.43 -88.12 9.67
N VAL A 88 7.98 -86.93 10.07
CA VAL A 88 6.80 -86.28 9.48
C VAL A 88 7.15 -84.85 9.03
N TYR A 89 7.11 -84.61 7.72
CA TYR A 89 7.23 -83.27 7.14
C TYR A 89 5.82 -82.69 6.94
N LYS A 90 5.59 -81.46 7.39
CA LYS A 90 4.31 -80.74 7.34
C LYS A 90 4.52 -79.38 6.66
N GLN A 91 3.70 -79.07 5.64
CA GLN A 91 3.74 -77.78 4.93
C GLN A 91 2.33 -77.33 4.53
N ILE A 92 2.10 -76.02 4.45
CA ILE A 92 0.86 -75.44 3.90
C ILE A 92 1.05 -75.23 2.40
N VAL A 93 0.22 -75.88 1.59
CA VAL A 93 0.18 -75.74 0.12
C VAL A 93 -1.28 -75.54 -0.29
N ASN A 94 -1.55 -74.55 -1.13
CA ASN A 94 -2.91 -74.17 -1.55
C ASN A 94 -3.87 -74.03 -0.35
N GLU A 95 -3.45 -73.25 0.65
CA GLU A 95 -4.21 -72.92 1.87
C GLU A 95 -4.57 -74.12 2.76
N ARG A 96 -3.96 -75.29 2.55
CA ARG A 96 -4.22 -76.51 3.33
C ARG A 96 -2.93 -77.09 3.90
N TRP A 97 -3.01 -77.58 5.13
CA TRP A 97 -1.98 -78.46 5.68
C TRP A 97 -1.87 -79.74 4.84
N THR A 98 -0.66 -80.03 4.40
CA THR A 98 -0.25 -81.28 3.76
C THR A 98 0.88 -81.89 4.57
N SER A 99 0.88 -83.21 4.71
CA SER A 99 1.87 -83.94 5.50
C SER A 99 2.37 -85.16 4.77
N VAL A 100 3.69 -85.35 4.76
CA VAL A 100 4.35 -86.56 4.24
C VAL A 100 5.07 -87.24 5.39
N SER A 101 4.67 -88.48 5.66
CA SER A 101 5.33 -89.35 6.64
C SER A 101 6.34 -90.27 5.94
N GLY A 102 7.40 -90.60 6.67
CA GLY A 102 8.43 -91.54 6.26
C GLY A 102 9.19 -92.04 7.48
N SER A 103 10.32 -92.71 7.24
CA SER A 103 11.25 -93.12 8.29
C SER A 103 12.67 -92.64 7.97
N ALA A 104 13.55 -92.66 8.97
CA ALA A 104 14.95 -92.32 8.81
C ALA A 104 15.84 -93.18 9.70
N THR A 105 17.12 -93.23 9.34
CA THR A 105 18.19 -93.80 10.17
C THR A 105 19.31 -92.77 10.28
N ALA A 106 19.90 -92.60 11.46
CA ALA A 106 21.00 -91.68 11.70
C ALA A 106 22.30 -92.42 12.08
N ASP A 107 23.45 -91.94 11.61
CA ASP A 107 24.76 -92.42 12.03
C ASP A 107 25.45 -91.48 13.03
N SER A 108 26.53 -91.96 13.66
CA SER A 108 27.28 -91.21 14.67
C SER A 108 28.03 -89.99 14.12
N THR A 109 28.04 -89.76 12.80
CA THR A 109 28.70 -88.61 12.15
C THR A 109 27.76 -87.43 11.87
N GLY A 110 26.46 -87.58 12.16
CA GLY A 110 25.44 -86.59 11.84
C GLY A 110 24.77 -86.80 10.48
N GLN A 111 25.01 -87.93 9.81
CA GLN A 111 24.27 -88.27 8.58
C GLN A 111 22.89 -88.84 8.95
N ILE A 112 21.84 -88.31 8.33
CA ILE A 112 20.46 -88.78 8.47
C ILE A 112 19.99 -89.21 7.08
N THR A 113 19.76 -90.51 6.89
CA THR A 113 19.18 -91.06 5.67
C THR A 113 17.68 -91.14 5.83
N VAL A 114 16.92 -90.28 5.13
CA VAL A 114 15.45 -90.21 5.22
C VAL A 114 14.83 -90.92 4.02
N THR A 115 13.79 -91.73 4.27
CA THR A 115 13.04 -92.49 3.28
C THR A 115 11.57 -92.04 3.31
N PHE A 116 11.11 -91.39 2.23
CA PHE A 116 9.71 -91.02 2.05
C PHE A 116 9.04 -91.89 0.97
N THR A 117 7.79 -92.29 1.18
CA THR A 117 7.02 -92.98 0.13
C THR A 117 6.33 -91.95 -0.75
N VAL A 118 6.70 -91.91 -2.03
CA VAL A 118 6.14 -90.99 -3.04
C VAL A 118 5.65 -91.82 -4.23
N ASP A 119 4.39 -91.66 -4.60
CA ASP A 119 3.72 -92.43 -5.67
C ASP A 119 3.82 -93.96 -5.49
N GLY A 120 3.86 -94.43 -4.23
CA GLY A 120 4.00 -95.84 -3.88
C GLY A 120 5.43 -96.40 -4.03
N GLN A 121 6.43 -95.56 -4.28
CA GLN A 121 7.84 -95.93 -4.33
C GLN A 121 8.63 -95.27 -3.19
N PRO A 122 9.56 -95.99 -2.52
CA PRO A 122 10.44 -95.39 -1.52
C PRO A 122 11.49 -94.52 -2.22
N ARG A 123 11.54 -93.23 -1.87
CA ARG A 123 12.61 -92.31 -2.28
C ARG A 123 13.48 -91.99 -1.06
N GLN A 124 14.77 -92.27 -1.18
CA GLN A 124 15.74 -91.96 -0.14
C GLN A 124 16.41 -90.61 -0.41
N SER A 125 16.82 -89.92 0.65
CA SER A 125 17.57 -88.66 0.60
C SER A 125 18.51 -88.57 1.78
N ILE A 126 19.76 -88.18 1.53
CA ILE A 126 20.80 -88.09 2.57
C ILE A 126 20.92 -86.63 3.01
N LEU A 127 20.60 -86.39 4.28
CA LEU A 127 20.86 -85.13 4.97
C LEU A 127 22.09 -85.30 5.86
N ARG A 128 22.80 -84.20 6.11
CA ARG A 128 23.82 -84.08 7.16
C ARG A 128 23.45 -82.92 8.07
N VAL A 129 23.48 -83.15 9.38
CA VAL A 129 23.52 -82.07 10.35
C VAL A 129 24.92 -81.45 10.29
N LEU A 130 25.02 -80.13 10.14
CA LEU A 130 26.29 -79.39 10.20
C LEU A 130 26.50 -78.75 11.57
N THR A 131 25.43 -78.29 12.21
CA THR A 131 25.40 -77.86 13.61
C THR A 131 23.98 -77.99 14.17
N PHE A 132 23.84 -78.16 15.48
CA PHE A 132 22.58 -78.00 16.19
C PHE A 132 22.79 -77.56 17.64
N THR A 133 21.82 -76.81 18.16
CA THR A 133 21.73 -76.34 19.55
C THR A 133 20.33 -76.66 20.11
N GLN A 134 20.02 -76.18 21.31
CA GLN A 134 18.64 -76.22 21.82
C GLN A 134 17.70 -75.18 21.16
N HIS A 135 18.22 -74.33 20.25
CA HIS A 135 17.46 -73.24 19.61
C HIS A 135 17.40 -73.37 18.08
N TYR A 136 18.50 -73.76 17.43
CA TYR A 136 18.62 -73.82 15.97
C TYR A 136 19.42 -75.03 15.47
N ALA A 137 19.32 -75.35 14.18
CA ALA A 137 20.15 -76.32 13.49
C ALA A 137 20.35 -75.94 12.02
N VAL A 138 21.44 -76.43 11.41
CA VAL A 138 21.69 -76.30 9.96
C VAL A 138 21.84 -77.68 9.36
N LEU A 139 20.98 -78.00 8.39
CA LEU A 139 21.05 -79.24 7.60
C LEU A 139 21.58 -78.96 6.21
N PHE A 140 22.29 -79.93 5.64
CA PHE A 140 22.86 -79.89 4.30
C PHE A 140 22.63 -81.20 3.54
N SER A 141 22.48 -81.14 2.23
CA SER A 141 22.40 -82.30 1.34
C SER A 141 23.19 -82.05 0.06
N CYS A 142 23.83 -83.08 -0.47
CA CYS A 142 24.51 -83.03 -1.76
C CYS A 142 24.06 -84.21 -2.61
N SER A 143 23.94 -84.02 -3.92
CA SER A 143 23.71 -85.11 -4.88
C SER A 143 24.45 -84.84 -6.19
N ASP A 144 25.25 -85.79 -6.64
CA ASP A 144 26.03 -85.69 -7.87
C ASP A 144 25.13 -85.62 -9.12
N LEU A 145 25.52 -84.80 -10.09
CA LEU A 145 24.79 -84.59 -11.33
C LEU A 145 25.43 -85.38 -12.49
N PRO A 146 24.64 -85.85 -13.49
CA PRO A 146 25.16 -86.75 -14.53
C PRO A 146 26.26 -86.20 -15.45
N ASN A 147 26.48 -84.88 -15.47
CA ASN A 147 27.33 -84.17 -16.44
C ASN A 147 28.50 -83.41 -15.77
N GLU A 148 29.04 -83.99 -14.69
CA GLU A 148 30.04 -83.41 -13.77
C GLU A 148 29.52 -82.21 -12.94
N GLY A 149 29.74 -82.31 -11.62
CA GLY A 149 29.22 -81.36 -10.61
C GLY A 149 28.19 -81.97 -9.66
N SER A 150 27.66 -81.16 -8.76
CA SER A 150 26.69 -81.56 -7.74
C SER A 150 25.59 -80.50 -7.52
N GLN A 151 24.39 -80.96 -7.18
CA GLN A 151 23.30 -80.15 -6.66
C GLN A 151 23.40 -80.07 -5.14
N LEU A 152 23.28 -78.87 -4.59
CA LEU A 152 23.29 -78.60 -3.15
C LEU A 152 21.89 -78.28 -2.63
N GLY A 153 21.60 -78.72 -1.42
CA GLY A 153 20.47 -78.30 -0.60
C GLY A 153 20.95 -77.95 0.80
N SER A 154 20.35 -76.94 1.43
CA SER A 154 20.66 -76.56 2.80
C SER A 154 19.44 -75.91 3.45
N TRP A 155 19.25 -76.10 4.76
CA TRP A 155 18.10 -75.63 5.52
C TRP A 155 18.52 -75.05 6.87
N LYS A 156 18.05 -73.83 7.17
CA LYS A 156 18.07 -73.20 8.50
C LYS A 156 16.84 -73.67 9.28
N LEU A 157 17.05 -74.29 10.43
CA LEU A 157 15.99 -74.81 11.29
C LEU A 157 16.01 -74.15 12.67
N SER A 158 14.85 -74.00 13.30
CA SER A 158 14.70 -73.55 14.69
C SER A 158 13.76 -74.48 15.48
N ARG A 159 13.92 -74.55 16.81
CA ARG A 159 12.96 -75.23 17.69
C ARG A 159 11.62 -74.50 17.80
N THR A 160 11.58 -73.22 17.43
CA THR A 160 10.39 -72.34 17.52
C THR A 160 10.06 -71.72 16.16
N PRO A 161 8.80 -71.27 15.92
CA PRO A 161 8.41 -70.63 14.66
C PRO A 161 9.21 -69.36 14.29
N SER A 162 9.84 -68.73 15.28
CA SER A 162 10.80 -67.65 15.12
C SER A 162 12.04 -67.95 15.97
N LEU A 163 13.20 -67.45 15.55
CA LEU A 163 14.45 -67.50 16.31
C LEU A 163 14.78 -66.11 16.86
N GLU A 164 15.43 -66.04 18.01
CA GLU A 164 15.86 -64.75 18.58
C GLU A 164 17.06 -64.18 17.79
N PRO A 165 17.20 -62.85 17.64
CA PRO A 165 18.27 -62.25 16.85
C PRO A 165 19.69 -62.67 17.24
N GLN A 166 19.93 -62.98 18.52
CA GLN A 166 21.22 -63.52 18.97
C GLN A 166 21.55 -64.87 18.32
N TYR A 167 20.63 -65.83 18.37
CA TYR A 167 20.81 -67.16 17.80
C TYR A 167 20.70 -67.16 16.27
N GLU A 168 19.95 -66.24 15.68
CA GLU A 168 19.95 -66.05 14.22
C GLU A 168 21.30 -65.50 13.74
N ASN A 169 21.91 -64.55 14.46
CA ASN A 169 23.26 -64.07 14.15
C ASN A 169 24.30 -65.19 14.30
N GLU A 170 24.29 -65.96 15.40
CA GLU A 170 25.16 -67.14 15.56
C GLU A 170 25.01 -68.15 14.39
N MET A 171 23.78 -68.46 14.00
CA MET A 171 23.49 -69.36 12.88
C MET A 171 23.99 -68.79 11.54
N ASN A 172 23.83 -67.48 11.32
CA ASN A 172 24.29 -66.81 10.09
C ASN A 172 25.82 -66.72 10.03
N GLU A 173 26.49 -66.43 11.15
CA GLU A 173 27.96 -66.45 11.26
C GLU A 173 28.52 -67.87 11.07
N PHE A 174 27.90 -68.89 11.65
CA PHE A 174 28.26 -70.29 11.36
C PHE A 174 28.16 -70.58 9.86
N ILE A 175 27.03 -70.24 9.22
CA ILE A 175 26.80 -70.46 7.79
C ILE A 175 27.81 -69.70 6.92
N ALA A 176 28.21 -68.48 7.31
CA ALA A 176 29.21 -67.69 6.58
C ALA A 176 30.64 -68.24 6.69
N ASN A 177 30.94 -69.03 7.74
CA ASN A 177 32.26 -69.64 7.95
C ASN A 177 32.43 -71.03 7.33
N ILE A 178 31.35 -71.65 6.80
CA ILE A 178 31.43 -72.97 6.13
C ILE A 178 31.56 -72.77 4.61
N SER A 179 32.72 -73.11 4.05
CA SER A 179 33.11 -72.85 2.65
C SER A 179 32.23 -73.48 1.56
N VAL A 180 31.49 -74.54 1.87
CA VAL A 180 30.51 -75.18 0.97
C VAL A 180 29.14 -74.48 0.97
N LEU A 181 28.90 -73.56 1.91
CA LEU A 181 27.67 -72.78 2.01
C LEU A 181 27.85 -71.37 1.39
N GLU A 182 26.77 -70.86 0.80
CA GLU A 182 26.69 -69.51 0.24
C GLU A 182 25.52 -68.78 0.92
N PRO A 183 25.77 -67.85 1.88
CA PRO A 183 24.70 -67.20 2.65
C PRO A 183 23.62 -66.53 1.79
N SER A 184 24.01 -65.97 0.64
CA SER A 184 23.15 -65.29 -0.33
C SER A 184 22.25 -66.22 -1.16
N LYS A 185 22.30 -67.55 -0.95
CA LYS A 185 21.43 -68.55 -1.60
C LYS A 185 20.27 -69.01 -0.72
N TYR A 186 20.20 -68.56 0.54
CA TYR A 186 19.06 -68.88 1.40
C TYR A 186 17.86 -67.99 1.06
N GLU A 187 16.80 -68.60 0.53
CA GLU A 187 15.47 -68.01 0.48
C GLU A 187 14.83 -68.11 1.88
N HIS A 188 14.28 -67.00 2.39
CA HIS A 188 13.58 -66.97 3.68
C HIS A 188 12.24 -67.70 3.57
N THR A 189 11.98 -68.67 4.44
CA THR A 189 10.74 -69.47 4.43
C THR A 189 9.83 -69.05 5.57
N SER A 190 8.64 -68.57 5.23
CA SER A 190 7.72 -68.05 6.24
C SER A 190 7.20 -69.15 7.15
N GLN A 191 7.42 -69.01 8.45
CA GLN A 191 6.69 -69.72 9.50
C GLN A 191 5.38 -69.02 9.89
N THR A 192 5.13 -67.80 9.41
CA THR A 192 3.87 -67.09 9.59
C THR A 192 2.99 -67.24 8.35
N TYR A 193 1.89 -67.98 8.50
CA TYR A 193 0.78 -68.00 7.56
C TYR A 193 -0.44 -67.40 8.26
N ARG A 194 -0.86 -66.19 7.86
CA ARG A 194 -2.10 -65.58 8.36
C ARG A 194 -3.28 -66.31 7.72
N HIS A 195 -3.80 -67.32 8.41
CA HIS A 195 -5.08 -67.91 8.06
C HIS A 195 -6.16 -66.86 8.34
N LEU A 196 -6.68 -66.22 7.29
CA LEU A 196 -7.71 -65.15 7.39
C LEU A 196 -9.13 -65.71 7.33
N ALA A 197 -9.32 -66.95 6.87
CA ALA A 197 -10.62 -67.62 6.88
C ALA A 197 -11.01 -68.03 8.31
N ASN A 198 -12.25 -67.72 8.70
CA ASN A 198 -12.80 -68.03 10.03
C ASN A 198 -12.77 -69.56 10.32
N VAL A 199 -12.70 -69.94 11.59
CA VAL A 199 -12.76 -71.37 11.97
C VAL A 199 -14.19 -71.89 11.83
N PHE A 200 -14.37 -72.94 11.02
CA PHE A 200 -15.65 -73.61 10.77
C PHE A 200 -15.56 -75.09 11.16
N LEU A 201 -16.57 -75.58 11.88
CA LEU A 201 -16.65 -76.94 12.39
C LEU A 201 -17.99 -77.57 12.02
N TYR A 202 -18.04 -78.89 11.82
CA TYR A 202 -19.31 -79.59 11.59
C TYR A 202 -20.14 -79.72 12.88
N GLY A 203 -21.47 -79.67 12.73
CA GLY A 203 -22.42 -79.68 13.85
C GLY A 203 -22.90 -78.28 14.23
N TYR A 204 -23.85 -78.23 15.16
CA TYR A 204 -24.44 -76.99 15.68
C TYR A 204 -23.83 -76.59 17.03
N CYS A 205 -23.90 -75.31 17.37
CA CYS A 205 -23.50 -74.78 18.68
C CYS A 205 -24.38 -75.33 19.79
N ASN A 206 -23.78 -76.02 20.75
CA ASN A 206 -24.47 -76.59 21.90
C ASN A 206 -24.57 -75.54 23.02
N THR A 207 -25.57 -74.67 22.93
CA THR A 207 -25.81 -73.58 23.90
C THR A 207 -26.19 -74.07 25.30
N THR A 208 -26.21 -75.38 25.54
CA THR A 208 -26.43 -76.02 26.84
C THR A 208 -25.17 -76.65 27.46
N SER A 209 -24.09 -76.84 26.71
CA SER A 209 -22.77 -77.22 27.26
C SER A 209 -21.86 -76.00 27.45
N ILE A 210 -21.89 -75.05 26.52
CA ILE A 210 -21.07 -73.83 26.55
C ILE A 210 -21.63 -72.88 27.62
N ARG A 211 -20.94 -72.76 28.76
CA ARG A 211 -21.32 -71.90 29.89
C ARG A 211 -20.17 -70.95 30.25
N GLY A 212 -20.46 -69.66 30.38
CA GLY A 212 -19.50 -68.68 30.87
C GLY A 212 -19.30 -68.78 32.39
N VAL A 213 -18.32 -68.05 32.93
CA VAL A 213 -18.00 -67.97 34.38
C VAL A 213 -19.27 -67.74 35.21
N ASP A 214 -19.45 -68.51 36.28
CA ASP A 214 -20.59 -68.38 37.19
C ASP A 214 -20.46 -67.21 38.16
N ASN A 215 -21.58 -66.52 38.43
CA ASN A 215 -21.66 -65.28 39.20
C ASN A 215 -20.86 -64.13 38.56
N PHE A 216 -20.92 -64.03 37.23
CA PHE A 216 -20.14 -63.06 36.47
C PHE A 216 -20.53 -61.60 36.77
N ASN A 217 -19.58 -60.80 37.26
CA ASN A 217 -19.81 -59.37 37.50
C ASN A 217 -19.33 -58.52 36.32
N MET A 218 -20.27 -58.04 35.52
CA MET A 218 -19.94 -57.19 34.37
C MET A 218 -19.27 -55.88 34.76
N PHE A 219 -19.51 -55.33 35.96
CA PHE A 219 -18.88 -54.08 36.40
C PHE A 219 -17.37 -54.22 36.63
N ASP A 220 -16.92 -55.36 37.17
CA ASP A 220 -15.50 -55.66 37.35
C ASP A 220 -14.81 -55.96 36.00
N TYR A 221 -15.58 -56.41 35.01
CA TYR A 221 -15.11 -56.71 33.66
C TYR A 221 -14.93 -55.46 32.76
N LEU A 222 -15.44 -54.28 33.18
CA LEU A 222 -15.34 -53.03 32.43
C LEU A 222 -13.90 -52.55 32.23
N GLY A 223 -13.73 -51.56 31.35
CA GLY A 223 -12.45 -50.96 30.99
C GLY A 223 -11.86 -51.53 29.71
N GLU A 224 -10.57 -51.30 29.51
CA GLU A 224 -9.82 -51.81 28.36
C GLU A 224 -9.27 -53.22 28.63
N TRP A 225 -9.29 -54.04 27.58
CA TRP A 225 -8.61 -55.32 27.48
C TRP A 225 -7.76 -55.33 26.21
N GLN A 226 -6.53 -55.82 26.30
CA GLN A 226 -5.59 -55.99 25.19
C GLN A 226 -5.65 -57.43 24.68
N GLU A 227 -5.75 -57.62 23.37
CA GLU A 227 -5.82 -58.96 22.78
C GLU A 227 -4.42 -59.57 22.66
N VAL A 228 -4.18 -60.70 23.34
CA VAL A 228 -2.87 -61.38 23.33
C VAL A 228 -2.78 -62.38 22.17
N ALA A 229 -3.89 -63.07 21.90
CA ALA A 229 -4.04 -63.97 20.76
C ALA A 229 -5.52 -64.14 20.41
N ARG A 230 -5.80 -64.49 19.16
CA ARG A 230 -7.16 -64.71 18.64
C ARG A 230 -7.23 -65.86 17.63
N TYR A 231 -8.42 -66.40 17.42
CA TYR A 231 -8.69 -67.29 16.29
C TYR A 231 -8.62 -66.53 14.95
N PRO A 232 -8.37 -67.24 13.83
CA PRO A 232 -8.62 -66.77 12.47
C PRO A 232 -9.96 -66.07 12.34
N GLN A 233 -9.95 -64.81 11.88
CA GLN A 233 -11.16 -64.04 11.62
C GLN A 233 -11.00 -63.13 10.39
N THR A 234 -12.07 -63.06 9.60
CA THR A 234 -12.17 -62.24 8.38
C THR A 234 -12.40 -60.75 8.64
N ALA A 235 -12.84 -60.40 9.86
CA ALA A 235 -12.86 -59.03 10.38
C ALA A 235 -11.77 -58.90 11.46
N GLN A 236 -11.32 -57.69 11.75
CA GLN A 236 -10.29 -57.40 12.75
C GLN A 236 -8.96 -58.17 12.52
N THR A 237 -8.34 -57.93 11.36
CA THR A 237 -7.09 -58.58 10.90
C THR A 237 -5.79 -57.86 11.32
N GLY A 238 -5.91 -56.74 12.04
CA GLY A 238 -4.84 -55.84 12.44
C GLY A 238 -3.98 -56.32 13.62
N GLN A 239 -3.18 -55.41 14.16
CA GLN A 239 -2.35 -55.58 15.37
C GLN A 239 -2.78 -54.56 16.44
N CYS A 240 -2.18 -54.63 17.63
CA CYS A 240 -2.51 -53.78 18.77
C CYS A 240 -4.01 -53.79 19.13
N ASN A 241 -4.68 -54.94 18.96
CA ASN A 241 -6.13 -55.01 19.18
C ASN A 241 -6.49 -54.67 20.64
N ARG A 242 -7.57 -53.89 20.81
CA ARG A 242 -8.19 -53.56 22.11
C ARG A 242 -9.68 -53.87 22.07
N ALA A 243 -10.21 -54.41 23.16
CA ALA A 243 -11.63 -54.50 23.43
C ALA A 243 -11.97 -53.64 24.65
N ILE A 244 -12.76 -52.59 24.46
CA ILE A 244 -13.09 -51.60 25.49
C ILE A 244 -14.56 -51.74 25.86
N TYR A 245 -14.85 -52.01 27.13
CA TYR A 245 -16.20 -52.16 27.66
C TYR A 245 -16.53 -50.98 28.59
N THR A 246 -17.55 -50.19 28.26
CA THR A 246 -17.95 -49.00 29.04
C THR A 246 -19.42 -49.09 29.46
N ALA A 247 -19.71 -48.77 30.72
CA ALA A 247 -21.07 -48.74 31.23
C ALA A 247 -21.94 -47.77 30.42
N GLY A 248 -23.04 -48.27 29.86
CA GLY A 248 -23.95 -47.44 29.06
C GLY A 248 -24.81 -46.53 29.92
N VAL A 249 -25.08 -45.32 29.43
CA VAL A 249 -26.00 -44.35 30.06
C VAL A 249 -27.47 -44.63 29.68
N LEU A 250 -27.75 -45.79 29.07
CA LEU A 250 -29.06 -46.15 28.53
C LEU A 250 -29.88 -46.99 29.52
N PRO A 251 -31.22 -46.83 29.57
CA PRO A 251 -32.07 -47.67 30.40
C PRO A 251 -31.98 -49.14 29.97
N GLY A 252 -31.79 -50.05 30.94
CA GLY A 252 -31.82 -51.51 30.71
C GLY A 252 -30.51 -52.26 30.90
N GLY A 253 -29.42 -51.61 31.32
CA GLY A 253 -28.17 -52.30 31.67
C GLY A 253 -27.28 -52.67 30.47
N VAL A 254 -27.48 -52.01 29.33
CA VAL A 254 -26.68 -52.19 28.12
C VAL A 254 -25.26 -51.65 28.31
N ILE A 255 -24.25 -52.42 27.95
CA ILE A 255 -22.83 -52.00 27.96
C ILE A 255 -22.42 -51.59 26.54
N SER A 256 -21.65 -50.52 26.41
CA SER A 256 -21.00 -50.14 25.15
C SER A 256 -19.74 -50.98 24.94
N VAL A 257 -19.61 -51.60 23.77
CA VAL A 257 -18.41 -52.34 23.36
C VAL A 257 -17.75 -51.58 22.23
N THR A 258 -16.45 -51.29 22.34
CA THR A 258 -15.66 -50.66 21.28
C THR A 258 -14.37 -51.45 21.08
N ASN A 259 -14.24 -52.05 19.90
CA ASN A 259 -13.04 -52.75 19.50
C ASN A 259 -12.18 -51.84 18.61
N ARG A 260 -10.87 -51.87 18.82
CA ARG A 260 -9.88 -51.08 18.07
C ARG A 260 -8.76 -51.99 17.57
N GLN A 261 -8.16 -51.61 16.45
CA GLN A 261 -6.97 -52.26 15.88
C GLN A 261 -6.14 -51.25 15.08
N VAL A 262 -4.85 -51.53 14.89
CA VAL A 262 -4.00 -50.84 13.90
C VAL A 262 -3.87 -51.73 12.65
N THR A 263 -4.05 -51.15 11.47
CA THR A 263 -3.83 -51.83 10.18
C THR A 263 -3.22 -50.82 9.22
N ASP A 264 -2.09 -51.18 8.60
CA ASP A 264 -1.35 -50.34 7.65
C ASP A 264 -1.10 -48.90 8.15
N GLY A 265 -0.74 -48.76 9.43
CA GLY A 265 -0.46 -47.48 10.09
C GLY A 265 -1.70 -46.64 10.45
N LYS A 266 -2.92 -47.17 10.27
CA LYS A 266 -4.18 -46.49 10.62
C LYS A 266 -4.95 -47.22 11.74
N LEU A 267 -5.54 -46.44 12.64
CA LEU A 267 -6.44 -46.96 13.67
C LEU A 267 -7.83 -47.20 13.07
N GLN A 268 -8.27 -48.46 13.06
CA GLN A 268 -9.66 -48.81 12.78
C GLN A 268 -10.41 -49.06 14.09
N THR A 269 -11.58 -48.44 14.23
CA THR A 269 -12.47 -48.60 15.39
C THR A 269 -13.82 -49.14 14.93
N ILE A 270 -14.39 -50.09 15.68
CA ILE A 270 -15.75 -50.58 15.48
C ILE A 270 -16.47 -50.69 16.83
N SER A 271 -17.67 -50.11 16.92
CA SER A 271 -18.45 -50.02 18.16
C SER A 271 -19.79 -50.73 18.04
N GLY A 272 -20.30 -51.17 19.18
CA GLY A 272 -21.58 -51.87 19.32
C GLY A 272 -22.00 -51.92 20.78
N GLN A 273 -22.88 -52.87 21.11
CA GLN A 273 -23.49 -52.99 22.43
C GLN A 273 -23.46 -54.44 22.91
N ALA A 274 -23.31 -54.65 24.22
CA ALA A 274 -23.44 -55.95 24.87
C ALA A 274 -24.56 -55.92 25.92
N VAL A 275 -25.35 -56.99 25.97
CA VAL A 275 -26.32 -57.25 27.03
C VAL A 275 -25.89 -58.51 27.78
N VAL A 276 -25.80 -58.42 29.11
CA VAL A 276 -25.43 -59.56 29.97
C VAL A 276 -26.64 -60.48 30.13
N SER A 277 -26.42 -61.80 30.13
CA SER A 277 -27.50 -62.77 30.36
C SER A 277 -28.02 -62.73 31.81
N ASN A 278 -29.34 -62.88 31.96
CA ASN A 278 -30.00 -62.92 33.28
C ASN A 278 -29.83 -64.26 34.02
N ASP A 279 -29.06 -65.21 33.46
CA ASP A 279 -28.75 -66.51 34.07
C ASP A 279 -27.59 -66.46 35.09
N GLY A 280 -26.92 -65.31 35.23
CA GLY A 280 -25.81 -65.11 36.16
C GLY A 280 -24.46 -65.64 35.66
N THR A 281 -24.38 -66.07 34.40
CA THR A 281 -23.15 -66.55 33.76
C THR A 281 -22.46 -65.45 32.94
N GLY A 282 -21.19 -65.66 32.58
CA GLY A 282 -20.40 -64.80 31.70
C GLY A 282 -20.86 -64.74 30.24
N LYS A 283 -22.16 -64.92 29.95
CA LYS A 283 -22.74 -64.83 28.61
C LYS A 283 -23.13 -63.39 28.28
N LEU A 284 -22.65 -62.90 27.12
CA LEU A 284 -22.86 -61.56 26.59
C LEU A 284 -23.47 -61.63 25.19
N GLN A 285 -24.63 -61.02 24.98
CA GLN A 285 -25.20 -60.83 23.64
C GLN A 285 -24.61 -59.57 23.02
N VAL A 286 -23.61 -59.74 22.16
CA VAL A 286 -22.87 -58.64 21.53
C VAL A 286 -23.49 -58.34 20.17
N THR A 287 -23.92 -57.09 19.97
CA THR A 287 -24.52 -56.59 18.74
C THR A 287 -23.63 -55.53 18.10
N ILE A 288 -23.13 -55.81 16.89
CA ILE A 288 -22.28 -54.91 16.09
C ILE A 288 -22.81 -54.89 14.65
N ASN A 289 -22.99 -53.71 14.06
CA ASN A 289 -23.54 -53.53 12.71
C ASN A 289 -24.84 -54.32 12.46
N ASN A 290 -25.76 -54.30 13.43
CA ASN A 290 -27.02 -55.06 13.48
C ASN A 290 -26.90 -56.60 13.47
N ASN A 291 -25.70 -57.17 13.57
CA ASN A 291 -25.50 -58.60 13.78
C ASN A 291 -25.31 -58.87 15.28
N THR A 292 -26.15 -59.72 15.86
CA THR A 292 -26.07 -60.14 17.26
C THR A 292 -25.48 -61.55 17.36
N VAL A 293 -24.43 -61.72 18.18
CA VAL A 293 -23.75 -62.99 18.41
C VAL A 293 -23.59 -63.22 19.92
N ASP A 294 -23.76 -64.47 20.35
CA ASP A 294 -23.50 -64.87 21.74
C ASP A 294 -21.98 -65.03 21.97
N PHE A 295 -21.43 -64.21 22.88
CA PHE A 295 -20.09 -64.34 23.42
C PHE A 295 -20.15 -64.93 24.84
N TYR A 296 -19.16 -65.72 25.20
CA TYR A 296 -19.05 -66.44 26.47
C TYR A 296 -17.67 -66.17 27.06
N VAL A 297 -17.61 -65.43 28.18
CA VAL A 297 -16.39 -65.32 29.00
C VAL A 297 -16.24 -66.64 29.76
N LEU A 298 -15.35 -67.52 29.29
CA LEU A 298 -15.18 -68.88 29.83
C LEU A 298 -14.30 -68.91 31.09
N ALA A 299 -13.34 -67.99 31.18
CA ALA A 299 -12.53 -67.74 32.38
C ALA A 299 -12.09 -66.27 32.44
N THR A 300 -12.02 -65.71 33.65
CA THR A 300 -11.41 -64.40 33.92
C THR A 300 -11.19 -64.23 35.43
N ASP A 301 -10.14 -63.49 35.81
CA ASP A 301 -9.94 -62.97 37.17
C ASP A 301 -10.37 -61.49 37.31
N TYR A 302 -10.91 -60.91 36.23
CA TYR A 302 -11.26 -59.50 36.01
C TYR A 302 -10.06 -58.52 35.97
N LYS A 303 -8.89 -58.87 36.51
CA LYS A 303 -7.75 -57.95 36.73
C LYS A 303 -6.53 -58.19 35.85
N GLU A 304 -6.30 -59.42 35.41
CA GLU A 304 -5.13 -59.76 34.60
C GLU A 304 -5.52 -60.36 33.25
N TYR A 305 -6.44 -61.34 33.22
CA TYR A 305 -6.77 -62.09 32.00
C TYR A 305 -8.28 -62.34 31.79
N ALA A 306 -8.65 -62.59 30.54
CA ALA A 306 -9.94 -63.18 30.19
C ALA A 306 -9.81 -64.09 28.96
N LEU A 307 -10.57 -65.18 28.95
CA LEU A 307 -10.74 -66.08 27.81
C LEU A 307 -12.18 -65.97 27.32
N VAL A 308 -12.36 -65.50 26.09
CA VAL A 308 -13.69 -65.24 25.52
C VAL A 308 -13.89 -66.07 24.27
N TYR A 309 -15.01 -66.78 24.18
CA TYR A 309 -15.37 -67.66 23.08
C TYR A 309 -16.73 -67.27 22.47
N SER A 310 -16.95 -67.60 21.21
CA SER A 310 -18.20 -67.38 20.48
C SER A 310 -18.47 -68.57 19.55
N CYS A 311 -19.75 -68.91 19.39
CA CYS A 311 -20.19 -69.95 18.46
C CYS A 311 -21.49 -69.51 17.78
N GLU A 312 -21.53 -69.61 16.46
CA GLU A 312 -22.65 -69.20 15.63
C GLU A 312 -23.00 -70.30 14.61
N ASN A 313 -24.28 -70.66 14.54
CA ASN A 313 -24.77 -71.64 13.56
C ASN A 313 -24.85 -71.00 12.18
N VAL A 314 -24.16 -71.58 11.19
CA VAL A 314 -24.23 -71.17 9.79
C VAL A 314 -24.97 -72.23 8.96
N GLU A 315 -25.12 -72.00 7.66
CA GLU A 315 -25.85 -72.91 6.77
C GLU A 315 -25.21 -74.32 6.70
N HIS A 316 -25.99 -75.29 6.21
CA HIS A 316 -25.54 -76.66 5.92
C HIS A 316 -25.06 -77.49 7.13
N GLY A 317 -25.43 -77.11 8.36
CA GLY A 317 -25.10 -77.88 9.57
C GLY A 317 -23.64 -77.72 10.03
N ILE A 318 -23.10 -76.53 9.78
CA ILE A 318 -21.76 -76.10 10.18
C ILE A 318 -21.91 -74.98 11.22
N ARG A 319 -20.98 -74.89 12.16
CA ARG A 319 -20.86 -73.78 13.12
C ARG A 319 -19.55 -73.01 12.89
N ARG A 320 -19.65 -71.67 12.92
CA ARG A 320 -18.50 -70.76 12.99
C ARG A 320 -18.12 -70.60 14.45
N VAL A 321 -16.83 -70.70 14.77
CA VAL A 321 -16.30 -70.45 16.11
C VAL A 321 -15.22 -69.38 16.08
N GLY A 322 -15.18 -68.55 17.12
CA GLY A 322 -14.20 -67.49 17.30
C GLY A 322 -13.82 -67.37 18.77
N SER A 323 -12.55 -67.15 19.07
CA SER A 323 -12.05 -67.13 20.45
C SER A 323 -10.88 -66.16 20.62
N TRP A 324 -10.78 -65.53 21.79
CA TRP A 324 -9.83 -64.46 22.09
C TRP A 324 -9.23 -64.65 23.49
N MET A 325 -7.89 -64.62 23.57
CA MET A 325 -7.15 -64.44 24.81
C MET A 325 -6.95 -62.95 25.05
N LEU A 326 -7.42 -62.44 26.19
CA LEU A 326 -7.34 -61.04 26.58
C LEU A 326 -6.48 -60.87 27.85
N SER A 327 -5.79 -59.75 27.95
CA SER A 327 -5.01 -59.33 29.12
C SER A 327 -5.19 -57.83 29.39
N ARG A 328 -5.16 -57.39 30.66
CA ARG A 328 -5.11 -55.94 30.96
C ARG A 328 -3.77 -55.29 30.56
N THR A 329 -2.68 -56.07 30.51
CA THR A 329 -1.31 -55.59 30.29
C THR A 329 -0.75 -55.94 28.90
N GLY A 330 -1.46 -56.74 28.11
CA GLY A 330 -0.95 -57.29 26.85
C GLY A 330 -0.08 -58.55 27.01
N LEU A 331 0.14 -59.01 28.25
CA LEU A 331 0.91 -60.21 28.57
C LEU A 331 0.11 -61.17 29.46
N LEU A 332 0.40 -62.46 29.37
CA LEU A 332 -0.16 -63.51 30.24
C LEU A 332 0.96 -64.19 31.03
N SER A 333 0.82 -64.22 32.36
CA SER A 333 1.68 -64.93 33.29
C SER A 333 1.62 -66.45 33.08
N PRO A 334 2.61 -67.23 33.57
CA PRO A 334 2.56 -68.70 33.54
C PRO A 334 1.30 -69.28 34.18
N GLU A 335 0.89 -68.72 35.31
CA GLU A 335 -0.27 -69.16 36.09
C GLU A 335 -1.58 -68.95 35.30
N ASN A 336 -1.77 -67.77 34.70
CA ASN A 336 -2.96 -67.48 33.90
C ASN A 336 -3.00 -68.32 32.60
N ARG A 337 -1.85 -68.77 32.08
CA ARG A 337 -1.78 -69.72 30.96
C ARG A 337 -2.17 -71.14 31.38
N GLU A 338 -1.77 -71.58 32.57
CA GLU A 338 -2.19 -72.87 33.13
C GLU A 338 -3.71 -72.92 33.33
N GLU A 339 -4.32 -71.87 33.87
CA GLU A 339 -5.78 -71.76 33.99
C GLU A 339 -6.49 -71.76 32.63
N ILE A 340 -5.98 -71.03 31.64
CA ILE A 340 -6.52 -71.05 30.27
C ILE A 340 -6.44 -72.47 29.64
N SER A 341 -5.34 -73.19 29.86
CA SER A 341 -5.14 -74.55 29.33
C SER A 341 -6.17 -75.54 29.86
N LYS A 342 -6.55 -75.45 31.14
CA LYS A 342 -7.63 -76.27 31.75
C LYS A 342 -8.99 -76.06 31.07
N ILE A 343 -9.25 -74.85 30.58
CA ILE A 343 -10.48 -74.52 29.83
C ILE A 343 -10.45 -75.10 28.41
N PHE A 344 -9.27 -75.23 27.79
CA PHE A 344 -9.12 -75.93 26.51
C PHE A 344 -9.43 -77.42 26.64
N GLU A 345 -8.92 -78.11 27.66
CA GLU A 345 -9.27 -79.52 27.91
C GLU A 345 -10.79 -79.70 28.10
N LEU A 346 -11.44 -78.79 28.83
CA LEU A 346 -12.88 -78.81 29.10
C LEU A 346 -13.75 -78.61 27.85
N TYR A 347 -13.39 -77.66 26.98
CA TYR A 347 -14.20 -77.24 25.82
C TYR A 347 -13.68 -77.70 24.45
N ASN A 348 -12.64 -78.55 24.39
CA ASN A 348 -12.15 -79.18 23.16
C ASN A 348 -13.28 -79.84 22.35
N SER A 349 -14.21 -80.52 23.02
CA SER A 349 -15.39 -81.14 22.38
C SER A 349 -16.36 -80.13 21.72
N GLU A 350 -16.37 -78.88 22.17
CA GLU A 350 -17.12 -77.78 21.54
C GLU A 350 -16.26 -76.99 20.51
N GLY A 351 -15.03 -77.43 20.26
CA GLY A 351 -14.13 -76.87 19.26
C GLY A 351 -13.21 -75.75 19.75
N LEU A 352 -13.02 -75.63 21.06
CA LEU A 352 -12.00 -74.75 21.64
C LEU A 352 -10.65 -75.49 21.71
N ASP A 353 -9.88 -75.39 20.64
CA ASP A 353 -8.51 -75.92 20.50
C ASP A 353 -7.47 -74.79 20.58
N GLU A 354 -6.37 -75.02 21.30
CA GLU A 354 -5.25 -74.07 21.44
C GLU A 354 -4.52 -73.83 20.11
N HIS A 355 -4.44 -74.86 19.24
CA HIS A 355 -3.68 -74.79 17.97
C HIS A 355 -4.27 -73.80 16.95
N ASN A 356 -5.49 -73.29 17.18
CA ASN A 356 -6.14 -72.29 16.36
C ASN A 356 -5.75 -70.84 16.73
N TYR A 357 -5.02 -70.58 17.81
CA TYR A 357 -4.66 -69.20 18.19
C TYR A 357 -3.50 -68.64 17.35
N GLN A 358 -3.72 -67.44 16.79
CA GLN A 358 -2.68 -66.57 16.23
C GLN A 358 -2.33 -65.48 17.26
N PRO A 359 -1.05 -65.22 17.55
CA PRO A 359 -0.65 -64.14 18.44
C PRO A 359 -0.92 -62.76 17.82
N THR A 360 -1.30 -61.80 18.64
CA THR A 360 -1.51 -60.40 18.24
C THR A 360 -0.41 -59.53 18.85
N SER A 361 0.33 -58.79 18.01
CA SER A 361 1.43 -57.96 18.51
C SER A 361 0.92 -56.78 19.34
N GLN A 362 1.63 -56.52 20.42
CA GLN A 362 1.40 -55.42 21.37
C GLN A 362 2.67 -54.56 21.55
N LYS A 363 3.59 -54.58 20.57
CA LYS A 363 4.77 -53.71 20.55
C LYS A 363 4.36 -52.26 20.26
N PRO A 364 5.06 -51.24 20.79
CA PRO A 364 4.78 -49.83 20.50
C PRO A 364 4.73 -49.53 18.99
N ASP A 365 5.68 -50.05 18.20
CA ASP A 365 5.72 -49.82 16.75
C ASP A 365 4.50 -50.41 16.01
N ASP A 366 3.99 -51.58 16.45
CA ASP A 366 2.76 -52.21 15.92
C ASP A 366 1.47 -51.52 16.44
N CYS A 367 1.58 -50.72 17.50
CA CYS A 367 0.53 -49.90 18.09
C CYS A 367 0.50 -48.46 17.56
N TYR A 368 1.54 -48.01 16.87
CA TYR A 368 1.65 -46.65 16.36
C TYR A 368 0.74 -46.44 15.15
N TYR A 369 0.02 -45.32 15.13
CA TYR A 369 -0.83 -44.94 14.00
C TYR A 369 -0.86 -43.43 13.78
N TYR A 370 -1.15 -43.03 12.54
CA TYR A 370 -1.46 -41.66 12.17
C TYR A 370 -2.99 -41.45 12.21
N PRO A 371 -3.53 -40.53 13.04
CA PRO A 371 -4.97 -40.21 13.03
C PRO A 371 -5.41 -39.61 11.68
N ASP A 372 -6.62 -39.91 11.23
CA ASP A 372 -7.13 -39.39 9.95
C ASP A 372 -7.35 -37.86 10.00
N PHE A 373 -6.69 -37.14 9.09
CA PHE A 373 -6.70 -35.68 9.06
C PHE A 373 -7.95 -35.09 8.39
N ASP A 374 -8.88 -34.61 9.21
CA ASP A 374 -10.14 -33.98 8.78
C ASP A 374 -9.97 -32.53 8.25
N LYS A 375 -8.75 -31.98 8.27
CA LYS A 375 -8.37 -30.60 7.89
C LYS A 375 -8.90 -29.48 8.80
N THR A 376 -9.57 -29.79 9.90
CA THR A 376 -10.07 -28.81 10.89
C THR A 376 -9.12 -28.60 12.07
N TRP A 377 -8.10 -29.44 12.23
CA TRP A 377 -7.17 -29.37 13.36
C TRP A 377 -6.40 -28.05 13.40
N GLU A 378 -6.28 -27.45 14.59
CA GLU A 378 -5.40 -26.29 14.82
C GLU A 378 -3.91 -26.70 14.88
N TYR A 379 -3.63 -27.93 15.30
CA TYR A 379 -2.30 -28.51 15.49
C TYR A 379 -2.32 -30.01 15.16
N VAL A 380 -1.18 -30.56 14.72
CA VAL A 380 -0.99 -32.02 14.70
C VAL A 380 -0.58 -32.49 16.09
N GLU A 381 -1.51 -33.07 16.84
CA GLU A 381 -1.22 -33.80 18.09
C GLU A 381 -1.19 -35.31 17.81
N LEU A 382 -0.12 -35.97 18.24
CA LEU A 382 0.11 -37.41 18.07
C LEU A 382 0.36 -38.06 19.44
N PRO A 383 0.05 -39.35 19.60
CA PRO A 383 0.35 -40.07 20.83
C PRO A 383 1.87 -40.13 21.09
N GLU A 384 2.21 -40.34 22.36
CA GLU A 384 3.56 -40.45 22.91
C GLU A 384 4.39 -39.15 22.89
N ALA A 385 5.45 -39.10 23.70
CA ALA A 385 6.36 -37.97 23.78
C ALA A 385 7.22 -37.81 22.50
N CYS A 386 7.89 -36.66 22.37
CA CYS A 386 8.79 -36.40 21.26
C CYS A 386 9.94 -37.42 21.19
N ASP A 387 10.17 -38.00 20.00
CA ASP A 387 11.22 -38.98 19.81
C ASP A 387 12.61 -38.32 19.73
N ASN A 388 13.37 -38.46 20.82
CA ASN A 388 14.74 -37.95 20.94
C ASN A 388 15.75 -38.64 20.00
N ARG A 389 15.36 -39.71 19.27
CA ARG A 389 16.17 -40.32 18.20
C ARG A 389 16.14 -39.49 16.91
N ILE A 390 15.14 -38.61 16.72
CA ILE A 390 15.05 -37.74 15.54
C ILE A 390 16.19 -36.72 15.58
N LYS A 391 16.98 -36.68 14.51
CA LYS A 391 18.09 -35.74 14.33
C LYS A 391 17.86 -34.87 13.09
N GLY A 392 18.42 -33.67 13.10
CA GLY A 392 18.53 -32.85 11.89
C GLY A 392 19.55 -33.44 10.92
N LYS A 393 19.57 -32.92 9.68
CA LYS A 393 20.55 -33.24 8.64
C LYS A 393 21.97 -33.21 9.21
N GLU A 394 22.74 -34.28 8.99
CA GLU A 394 24.15 -34.34 9.37
C GLU A 394 25.00 -33.36 8.56
N GLN A 395 26.11 -32.88 9.14
CA GLN A 395 27.01 -31.89 8.53
C GLN A 395 26.25 -30.60 8.12
N PHE A 396 25.50 -30.05 9.06
CA PHE A 396 24.65 -28.89 8.81
C PHE A 396 25.45 -27.59 8.70
N ASP A 397 25.34 -26.91 7.56
CA ASP A 397 25.96 -25.62 7.28
C ASP A 397 24.95 -24.49 7.55
N LEU A 398 25.08 -23.88 8.74
CA LEU A 398 24.24 -22.76 9.16
C LEU A 398 24.41 -21.53 8.26
N GLN A 399 25.60 -21.31 7.68
CA GLN A 399 25.87 -20.14 6.84
C GLN A 399 25.20 -20.30 5.47
N ARG A 400 25.27 -21.48 4.85
CA ARG A 400 24.54 -21.78 3.59
C ARG A 400 23.03 -21.84 3.76
N TYR A 401 22.52 -22.09 4.97
CA TYR A 401 21.09 -22.05 5.26
C TYR A 401 20.50 -20.61 5.33
N THR A 402 21.33 -19.56 5.34
CA THR A 402 20.88 -18.16 5.44
C THR A 402 20.11 -17.64 4.21
N GLY A 403 19.62 -16.41 4.30
CA GLY A 403 18.80 -15.75 3.29
C GLY A 403 17.31 -15.99 3.49
N GLU A 404 16.51 -15.58 2.50
CA GLU A 404 15.06 -15.82 2.50
C GLU A 404 14.72 -17.22 1.98
N TRP A 405 13.61 -17.76 2.48
CA TRP A 405 12.97 -19.01 2.06
C TRP A 405 11.46 -18.79 1.90
N ILE A 406 10.89 -19.42 0.89
CA ILE A 406 9.47 -19.44 0.56
C ILE A 406 8.85 -20.70 1.18
N GLU A 407 7.88 -20.54 2.08
CA GLU A 407 7.15 -21.68 2.65
C GLU A 407 6.04 -22.12 1.69
N LEU A 408 6.16 -23.33 1.13
CA LEU A 408 5.25 -23.89 0.13
C LEU A 408 4.12 -24.72 0.75
N ALA A 409 4.41 -25.38 1.88
CA ALA A 409 3.42 -26.11 2.65
C ALA A 409 3.81 -26.16 4.13
N ARG A 410 2.82 -26.28 5.01
CA ARG A 410 3.01 -26.39 6.46
C ARG A 410 2.00 -27.33 7.10
N TYR A 411 2.30 -27.83 8.30
CA TYR A 411 1.28 -28.39 9.18
C TYR A 411 0.39 -27.27 9.74
N PRO A 412 -0.86 -27.57 10.14
CA PRO A 412 -1.72 -26.61 10.81
C PRO A 412 -1.05 -25.94 12.01
N HIS A 413 -1.19 -24.62 12.08
CA HIS A 413 -0.68 -23.82 13.19
C HIS A 413 -1.53 -22.53 13.33
N PRO A 414 -2.17 -22.25 14.48
CA PRO A 414 -3.22 -21.23 14.56
C PRO A 414 -2.68 -19.79 14.47
N THR A 415 -1.37 -19.57 14.63
CA THR A 415 -0.72 -18.27 14.41
C THR A 415 -0.27 -18.04 12.96
N GLN A 416 -0.36 -19.06 12.10
CA GLN A 416 -0.08 -18.97 10.67
C GLN A 416 -1.37 -19.20 9.87
N THR A 417 -2.22 -18.17 9.83
CA THR A 417 -3.47 -18.17 9.04
C THR A 417 -3.29 -17.59 7.63
N GLY A 418 -2.13 -16.99 7.34
CA GLY A 418 -1.87 -16.27 6.10
C GLY A 418 -1.33 -17.10 4.93
N HIS A 419 -1.06 -16.38 3.86
CA HIS A 419 -0.45 -16.86 2.61
C HIS A 419 0.85 -16.11 2.30
N CYS A 420 1.53 -16.48 1.22
CA CYS A 420 2.81 -15.89 0.82
C CYS A 420 3.87 -15.88 1.94
N ASN A 421 3.87 -16.92 2.77
CA ASN A 421 4.77 -17.00 3.92
C ASN A 421 6.25 -17.00 3.47
N ARG A 422 7.08 -16.22 4.17
CA ARG A 422 8.54 -16.19 3.99
C ARG A 422 9.23 -16.32 5.35
N ALA A 423 10.33 -17.06 5.39
CA ALA A 423 11.24 -17.14 6.53
C ALA A 423 12.62 -16.62 6.11
N LYS A 424 13.10 -15.57 6.77
CA LYS A 424 14.42 -14.96 6.50
C LYS A 424 15.37 -15.24 7.66
N TYR A 425 16.55 -15.75 7.35
CA TYR A 425 17.61 -16.07 8.30
C TYR A 425 18.86 -15.26 8.00
N GLU A 426 19.35 -14.47 8.94
CA GLU A 426 20.54 -13.61 8.76
C GLU A 426 21.56 -13.86 9.88
N LEU A 427 22.79 -14.23 9.52
CA LEU A 427 23.86 -14.50 10.49
C LEU A 427 24.37 -13.18 11.09
N LEU A 428 24.38 -13.09 12.42
CA LEU A 428 24.79 -11.92 13.18
C LEU A 428 26.27 -12.02 13.64
N PRO A 429 26.93 -10.89 13.97
CA PRO A 429 28.35 -10.88 14.38
C PRO A 429 28.67 -11.65 15.67
N ASP A 430 27.66 -12.02 16.47
CA ASP A 430 27.77 -12.83 17.69
C ASP A 430 27.59 -14.33 17.44
N HIS A 431 27.56 -14.75 16.17
CA HIS A 431 27.27 -16.10 15.69
C HIS A 431 25.83 -16.61 16.00
N THR A 432 24.92 -15.74 16.46
CA THR A 432 23.48 -16.03 16.43
C THR A 432 22.90 -15.74 15.04
N VAL A 433 21.69 -16.22 14.77
CA VAL A 433 20.96 -15.96 13.52
C VAL A 433 19.69 -15.19 13.84
N SER A 434 19.51 -14.02 13.24
CA SER A 434 18.22 -13.32 13.21
C SER A 434 17.23 -14.15 12.39
N VAL A 435 16.05 -14.41 12.94
CA VAL A 435 14.95 -15.10 12.26
C VAL A 435 13.79 -14.13 12.12
N THR A 436 13.32 -13.91 10.90
CA THR A 436 12.12 -13.09 10.65
C THR A 436 11.17 -13.83 9.73
N ASN A 437 10.00 -14.18 10.26
CA ASN A 437 8.93 -14.85 9.52
C ASN A 437 7.84 -13.83 9.21
N ARG A 438 7.43 -13.75 7.94
CA ARG A 438 6.36 -12.86 7.46
C ARG A 438 5.29 -13.64 6.69
N GLN A 439 4.04 -13.21 6.79
CA GLN A 439 2.87 -13.78 6.11
C GLN A 439 1.90 -12.66 5.70
N VAL A 440 1.14 -12.86 4.63
CA VAL A 440 0.06 -11.96 4.21
C VAL A 440 -1.26 -12.45 4.80
N VAL A 441 -1.91 -11.59 5.60
CA VAL A 441 -3.23 -11.83 6.19
C VAL A 441 -4.11 -10.62 5.89
N ASN A 442 -5.26 -10.82 5.26
CA ASN A 442 -6.20 -9.74 4.89
C ASN A 442 -5.52 -8.55 4.18
N GLN A 443 -4.62 -8.83 3.22
CA GLN A 443 -3.84 -7.83 2.47
C GLN A 443 -2.92 -6.94 3.35
N ARG A 444 -2.56 -7.40 4.56
CA ARG A 444 -1.53 -6.80 5.43
C ARG A 444 -0.39 -7.79 5.64
N LEU A 445 0.83 -7.25 5.78
CA LEU A 445 2.01 -8.05 6.10
C LEU A 445 2.14 -8.21 7.62
N VAL A 446 1.90 -9.41 8.14
CA VAL A 446 2.12 -9.76 9.55
C VAL A 446 3.50 -10.38 9.69
N THR A 447 4.33 -9.81 10.57
CA THR A 447 5.73 -10.22 10.76
C THR A 447 6.01 -10.57 12.22
N ILE A 448 6.80 -11.61 12.46
CA ILE A 448 7.34 -11.98 13.77
C ILE A 448 8.85 -12.22 13.66
N SER A 449 9.61 -11.67 14.60
CA SER A 449 11.07 -11.79 14.66
C SER A 449 11.56 -12.45 15.95
N GLY A 450 12.69 -13.13 15.84
CA GLY A 450 13.33 -13.88 16.91
C GLY A 450 14.81 -14.12 16.61
N GLN A 451 15.45 -14.95 17.42
CA GLN A 451 16.83 -15.39 17.21
C GLN A 451 16.93 -16.92 17.22
N ALA A 452 17.85 -17.47 16.44
CA ALA A 452 18.19 -18.88 16.42
C ALA A 452 19.66 -19.09 16.73
N VAL A 453 19.98 -20.21 17.38
CA VAL A 453 21.35 -20.70 17.57
C VAL A 453 21.42 -22.18 17.22
N LEU A 454 22.57 -22.64 16.73
CA LEU A 454 22.81 -24.07 16.51
C LEU A 454 22.93 -24.77 17.88
N ALA A 455 21.97 -25.64 18.18
CA ALA A 455 21.86 -26.35 19.46
C ALA A 455 22.46 -27.76 19.41
N SER A 456 22.79 -28.27 18.22
CA SER A 456 23.48 -29.55 18.06
C SER A 456 24.92 -29.48 18.59
N THR A 457 25.31 -30.41 19.45
CA THR A 457 26.73 -30.68 19.76
C THR A 457 27.35 -31.73 18.84
N ASP A 458 26.55 -32.36 17.96
CA ASP A 458 26.95 -33.44 17.05
C ASP A 458 26.98 -33.04 15.57
N GLY A 459 26.85 -31.75 15.27
CA GLY A 459 26.93 -31.21 13.89
C GLY A 459 25.66 -31.45 13.04
N THR A 460 24.54 -31.78 13.67
CA THR A 460 23.23 -31.96 13.00
C THR A 460 22.44 -30.66 12.88
N GLY A 461 21.47 -30.59 11.97
CA GLY A 461 20.62 -29.42 11.75
C GLY A 461 19.59 -29.15 12.85
N LYS A 462 19.99 -29.07 14.13
CA LYS A 462 19.10 -28.73 15.26
C LYS A 462 19.34 -27.29 15.72
N LEU A 463 18.33 -26.44 15.58
CA LEU A 463 18.33 -25.03 15.94
C LEU A 463 17.44 -24.79 17.18
N GLN A 464 17.93 -24.07 18.17
CA GLN A 464 17.06 -23.49 19.21
C GLN A 464 16.59 -22.13 18.70
N VAL A 465 15.31 -22.02 18.33
CA VAL A 465 14.69 -20.77 17.88
C VAL A 465 13.93 -20.14 19.04
N THR A 466 14.10 -18.84 19.27
CA THR A 466 13.41 -18.08 20.32
C THR A 466 12.72 -16.88 19.70
N PHE A 467 11.38 -16.91 19.68
CA PHE A 467 10.56 -15.77 19.27
C PHE A 467 10.21 -14.89 20.48
N ASN A 468 10.11 -13.59 20.26
CA ASN A 468 9.61 -12.64 21.27
C ASN A 468 8.11 -12.40 21.02
N ILE A 469 7.25 -12.89 21.90
CA ILE A 469 5.78 -12.76 21.80
C ILE A 469 5.31 -11.95 23.00
N ASN A 470 4.73 -10.77 22.76
CA ASN A 470 4.26 -9.85 23.81
C ASN A 470 5.31 -9.51 24.89
N GLY A 471 6.59 -9.53 24.54
CA GLY A 471 7.73 -9.32 25.45
C GLY A 471 8.26 -10.59 26.13
N GLU A 472 7.55 -11.72 26.04
CA GLU A 472 8.03 -13.01 26.53
C GLU A 472 8.89 -13.72 25.48
N LYS A 473 10.00 -14.32 25.94
CA LYS A 473 10.80 -15.23 25.11
C LYS A 473 10.17 -16.61 25.09
N ARG A 474 9.78 -17.09 23.91
CA ARG A 474 9.23 -18.43 23.67
C ARG A 474 10.24 -19.25 22.84
N PRO A 475 11.04 -20.12 23.50
CA PRO A 475 11.99 -21.01 22.83
C PRO A 475 11.30 -22.30 22.35
N SER A 476 11.66 -22.75 21.15
CA SER A 476 11.23 -24.01 20.54
C SER A 476 12.40 -24.64 19.75
N GLU A 477 12.39 -25.96 19.58
CA GLU A 477 13.46 -26.68 18.88
C GLU A 477 13.07 -26.99 17.43
N PHE A 478 13.85 -26.48 16.48
CA PHE A 478 13.62 -26.64 15.04
C PHE A 478 14.69 -27.56 14.44
N TYR A 479 14.27 -28.64 13.81
CA TYR A 479 15.10 -29.65 13.18
C TYR A 479 14.99 -29.51 11.66
N VAL A 480 16.06 -29.08 11.00
CA VAL A 480 16.15 -29.12 9.53
C VAL A 480 16.50 -30.56 9.15
N LEU A 481 15.49 -31.37 8.81
CA LEU A 481 15.64 -32.80 8.55
C LEU A 481 16.30 -33.08 7.19
N ALA A 482 15.99 -32.24 6.19
CA ALA A 482 16.55 -32.32 4.86
C ALA A 482 16.72 -30.93 4.25
N THR A 483 17.77 -30.75 3.44
CA THR A 483 18.00 -29.57 2.61
C THR A 483 19.20 -29.83 1.69
N ASN A 484 19.21 -29.22 0.51
CA ASN A 484 20.40 -29.07 -0.34
C ASN A 484 21.01 -27.66 -0.27
N TYR A 485 20.49 -26.80 0.60
CA TYR A 485 20.78 -25.36 0.78
C TYR A 485 20.36 -24.44 -0.38
N GLU A 486 20.42 -24.94 -1.63
CA GLU A 486 20.23 -24.13 -2.84
C GLU A 486 18.76 -24.01 -3.32
N THR A 487 17.91 -25.01 -3.08
CA THR A 487 16.52 -25.02 -3.62
C THR A 487 15.44 -25.40 -2.62
N TYR A 488 15.67 -26.33 -1.67
CA TYR A 488 14.66 -26.77 -0.71
C TYR A 488 15.18 -26.95 0.73
N ALA A 489 14.26 -26.91 1.70
CA ALA A 489 14.47 -27.42 3.05
C ALA A 489 13.18 -28.00 3.66
N LEU A 490 13.31 -29.08 4.43
CA LEU A 490 12.26 -29.69 5.23
C LEU A 490 12.57 -29.46 6.71
N VAL A 491 11.64 -28.84 7.43
CA VAL A 491 11.81 -28.44 8.83
C VAL A 491 10.75 -29.09 9.71
N TYR A 492 11.12 -29.49 10.91
CA TYR A 492 10.29 -30.18 11.91
C TYR A 492 10.44 -29.53 13.28
N THR A 493 9.39 -29.51 14.10
CA THR A 493 9.44 -29.16 15.51
C THR A 493 8.52 -30.09 16.30
N CYS A 494 8.83 -30.30 17.58
CA CYS A 494 8.06 -31.18 18.45
C CYS A 494 8.07 -30.68 19.91
N ASP A 495 6.89 -30.43 20.46
CA ASP A 495 6.69 -30.12 21.88
C ASP A 495 5.98 -31.29 22.58
N THR A 496 6.52 -31.78 23.70
CA THR A 496 5.83 -32.80 24.52
C THR A 496 4.84 -32.12 25.48
N LEU A 497 3.60 -32.58 25.46
CA LEU A 497 2.48 -32.02 26.19
C LEU A 497 2.30 -32.68 27.58
N GLN A 498 1.58 -32.01 28.48
CA GLN A 498 1.37 -32.49 29.86
C GLN A 498 0.56 -33.80 29.96
N ASN A 499 -0.19 -34.16 28.92
CA ASN A 499 -0.91 -35.43 28.80
C ASN A 499 -0.02 -36.60 28.32
N GLY A 500 1.26 -36.36 28.00
CA GLY A 500 2.19 -37.36 27.48
C GLY A 500 2.15 -37.55 25.95
N ASN A 501 1.29 -36.81 25.24
CA ASN A 501 1.29 -36.72 23.78
C ASN A 501 2.35 -35.73 23.28
N ARG A 502 2.55 -35.67 21.96
CA ARG A 502 3.40 -34.69 21.28
C ARG A 502 2.64 -33.85 20.29
N ARG A 503 2.94 -32.55 20.29
CA ARG A 503 2.53 -31.60 19.25
C ARG A 503 3.64 -31.48 18.22
N VAL A 504 3.33 -31.75 16.96
CA VAL A 504 4.28 -31.67 15.84
C VAL A 504 3.93 -30.48 14.94
N GLY A 505 4.95 -29.76 14.51
CA GLY A 505 4.88 -28.81 13.40
C GLY A 505 5.90 -29.17 12.32
N SER A 506 5.59 -28.91 11.06
CA SER A 506 6.53 -29.10 9.96
C SER A 506 6.27 -28.12 8.82
N TRP A 507 7.33 -27.74 8.11
CA TRP A 507 7.32 -26.79 7.00
C TRP A 507 8.18 -27.28 5.84
N VAL A 508 7.64 -27.16 4.63
CA VAL A 508 8.34 -27.37 3.37
C VAL A 508 8.71 -26.00 2.81
N LEU A 509 10.01 -25.74 2.71
CA LEU A 509 10.59 -24.46 2.32
C LEU A 509 11.32 -24.59 0.97
N SER A 510 11.37 -23.50 0.20
CA SER A 510 12.06 -23.41 -1.09
C SER A 510 12.78 -22.08 -1.28
N LYS A 511 13.91 -22.06 -1.98
CA LYS A 511 14.57 -20.81 -2.43
C LYS A 511 13.95 -20.23 -3.70
N THR A 512 13.39 -21.10 -4.55
CA THR A 512 12.91 -20.81 -5.90
C THR A 512 11.40 -20.58 -5.97
N GLY A 513 10.65 -21.00 -4.95
CA GLY A 513 9.18 -20.97 -4.93
C GLY A 513 8.52 -22.18 -5.61
N THR A 514 9.32 -23.12 -6.13
CA THR A 514 8.87 -24.36 -6.76
C THR A 514 9.86 -25.49 -6.46
N LEU A 515 9.36 -26.69 -6.16
CA LEU A 515 10.19 -27.88 -6.00
C LEU A 515 10.37 -28.58 -7.34
N ASN A 516 11.56 -29.15 -7.56
CA ASN A 516 11.77 -30.10 -8.65
C ASN A 516 11.46 -31.55 -8.18
N LEU A 517 11.45 -32.52 -9.10
CA LEU A 517 11.08 -33.91 -8.78
C LEU A 517 12.07 -34.64 -7.86
N GLU A 518 13.34 -34.25 -7.85
CA GLU A 518 14.40 -34.78 -6.98
C GLU A 518 14.26 -34.19 -5.56
N ASP A 519 14.07 -32.87 -5.45
CA ASP A 519 13.78 -32.20 -4.16
C ASP A 519 12.53 -32.81 -3.49
N GLN A 520 11.45 -33.00 -4.26
CA GLN A 520 10.21 -33.59 -3.79
C GLN A 520 10.40 -35.05 -3.35
N PHE A 521 11.14 -35.85 -4.12
CA PHE A 521 11.43 -37.24 -3.77
C PHE A 521 12.22 -37.35 -2.46
N GLU A 522 13.22 -36.49 -2.23
CA GLU A 522 13.97 -36.46 -0.97
C GLU A 522 13.10 -36.00 0.21
N ILE A 523 12.20 -35.04 0.01
CA ILE A 523 11.21 -34.64 1.03
C ILE A 523 10.30 -35.83 1.39
N ASP A 524 9.72 -36.51 0.40
CA ASP A 524 8.84 -37.66 0.60
C ASP A 524 9.56 -38.85 1.26
N ALA A 525 10.81 -39.10 0.87
CA ALA A 525 11.66 -40.14 1.48
C ALA A 525 11.98 -39.84 2.95
N VAL A 526 12.12 -38.56 3.32
CA VAL A 526 12.38 -38.16 4.71
C VAL A 526 11.09 -38.14 5.54
N VAL A 527 9.97 -37.66 5.00
CA VAL A 527 8.66 -37.74 5.65
C VAL A 527 8.27 -39.19 5.94
N SER A 528 8.41 -40.10 4.97
CA SER A 528 8.02 -41.51 5.12
C SER A 528 8.83 -42.31 6.13
N ARG A 529 10.05 -41.87 6.49
CA ARG A 529 10.93 -42.55 7.47
C ARG A 529 10.98 -41.88 8.84
N THR A 530 10.55 -40.63 8.98
CA THR A 530 10.58 -39.90 10.26
C THR A 530 9.26 -40.10 11.01
N GLN A 531 9.30 -40.89 12.09
CA GLN A 531 8.15 -41.12 12.96
C GLN A 531 7.60 -39.76 13.47
N GLY A 532 6.32 -39.49 13.21
CA GLY A 532 5.69 -38.20 13.53
C GLY A 532 5.44 -37.30 12.32
N LEU A 533 6.01 -37.61 11.15
CA LEU A 533 5.65 -36.99 9.87
C LEU A 533 4.77 -37.90 9.01
N HIS A 534 3.84 -37.30 8.30
CA HIS A 534 2.94 -37.90 7.32
C HIS A 534 2.59 -36.88 6.23
N ASN A 535 2.42 -37.31 4.98
CA ASN A 535 2.20 -36.38 3.85
C ASN A 535 0.81 -35.72 3.85
N ASP A 536 -0.24 -36.46 4.22
CA ASP A 536 -1.63 -35.94 4.19
C ASP A 536 -1.85 -34.71 5.09
N TYR A 537 -0.96 -34.47 6.06
CA TYR A 537 -1.04 -33.38 7.04
C TYR A 537 -0.57 -32.01 6.50
N TYR A 538 0.14 -31.98 5.36
CA TYR A 538 0.61 -30.72 4.78
C TYR A 538 -0.53 -29.93 4.11
N GLN A 539 -0.77 -28.72 4.62
CA GLN A 539 -1.60 -27.71 3.98
C GLN A 539 -0.72 -26.87 3.05
N LEU A 540 -1.16 -26.66 1.79
CA LEU A 540 -0.44 -25.83 0.82
C LEU A 540 -0.56 -24.34 1.18
N THR A 541 0.56 -23.64 1.16
CA THR A 541 0.63 -22.20 1.39
C THR A 541 0.66 -21.47 0.05
N SER A 542 -0.44 -20.80 -0.31
CA SER A 542 -0.57 -20.12 -1.61
C SER A 542 0.53 -19.08 -1.84
N GLN A 543 1.09 -19.10 -3.06
CA GLN A 543 2.11 -18.18 -3.57
C GLN A 543 1.62 -17.35 -4.76
N GLU A 544 0.33 -17.43 -5.09
CA GLU A 544 -0.27 -16.69 -6.20
C GLU A 544 -0.13 -15.16 -6.00
N PRO A 545 -0.02 -14.36 -7.07
CA PRO A 545 0.20 -12.91 -6.95
C PRO A 545 -0.80 -12.19 -6.04
N ASP A 546 -2.10 -12.51 -6.12
CA ASP A 546 -3.14 -11.93 -5.26
C ASP A 546 -3.04 -12.40 -3.79
N ALA A 547 -2.50 -13.59 -3.53
CA ALA A 547 -2.21 -14.08 -2.18
C ALA A 547 -0.90 -13.49 -1.60
N CYS A 548 0.00 -13.01 -2.46
CA CYS A 548 1.20 -12.25 -2.11
C CYS A 548 0.99 -10.74 -2.04
N PHE A 549 -0.12 -10.21 -2.54
CA PHE A 549 -0.40 -8.78 -2.53
C PHE A 549 -0.76 -8.29 -1.11
N TYR A 550 -0.05 -7.27 -0.65
CA TYR A 550 -0.35 -6.55 0.58
C TYR A 550 -0.17 -5.04 0.40
N TYR A 551 -0.91 -4.27 1.19
CA TYR A 551 -0.67 -2.84 1.38
C TYR A 551 0.39 -2.64 2.47
N PRO A 552 1.55 -2.03 2.18
CA PRO A 552 2.52 -1.66 3.21
C PRO A 552 1.91 -0.69 4.25
N GLU A 553 2.53 -0.58 5.42
CA GLU A 553 2.16 0.46 6.38
C GLU A 553 2.46 1.85 5.81
N PHE A 554 1.63 2.83 6.15
CA PHE A 554 1.77 4.19 5.60
C PHE A 554 2.89 4.95 6.30
N ASP A 555 3.89 5.37 5.53
CA ASP A 555 4.91 6.30 5.98
C ASP A 555 4.57 7.71 5.43
N PRO A 556 4.39 8.73 6.29
CA PRO A 556 4.08 10.09 5.83
C PRO A 556 5.23 10.78 5.08
N THR A 557 6.42 10.17 5.03
CA THR A 557 7.59 10.67 4.28
C THR A 557 7.69 10.12 2.85
N TRP A 558 6.81 9.20 2.43
CA TRP A 558 6.75 8.74 1.04
C TRP A 558 6.54 9.90 0.07
N GLU A 559 7.29 9.93 -1.04
CA GLU A 559 7.00 10.82 -2.17
C GLU A 559 5.80 10.32 -2.98
N TYR A 560 5.61 9.00 -3.08
CA TYR A 560 4.56 8.34 -3.85
C TYR A 560 4.09 7.05 -3.16
N VAL A 561 2.85 6.61 -3.44
CA VAL A 561 2.43 5.24 -3.10
C VAL A 561 2.94 4.30 -4.20
N GLU A 562 3.84 3.39 -3.84
CA GLU A 562 4.33 2.34 -4.73
C GLU A 562 3.93 0.95 -4.18
N LEU A 563 3.36 0.12 -5.05
CA LEU A 563 2.80 -1.18 -4.73
C LEU A 563 3.37 -2.25 -5.66
N THR A 564 3.35 -3.51 -5.23
CA THR A 564 3.77 -4.65 -6.06
C THR A 564 2.71 -5.03 -7.10
N GLY A 565 3.16 -5.54 -8.24
CA GLY A 565 2.35 -5.93 -9.39
C GLY A 565 2.03 -4.78 -10.35
N ASP A 566 1.62 -5.12 -11.56
CA ASP A 566 1.22 -4.17 -12.61
C ASP A 566 -0.13 -3.50 -12.33
N CYS A 567 -0.39 -2.33 -12.94
CA CYS A 567 -1.67 -1.64 -12.90
C CYS A 567 -2.82 -2.49 -13.44
N ASP A 568 -3.97 -2.45 -12.76
CA ASP A 568 -5.13 -3.25 -13.13
C ASP A 568 -5.84 -2.68 -14.37
N THR A 569 -5.61 -3.32 -15.51
CA THR A 569 -6.20 -2.96 -16.82
C THR A 569 -7.73 -3.14 -16.89
N ARG A 570 -8.36 -3.70 -15.84
CA ARG A 570 -9.82 -3.77 -15.68
C ARG A 570 -10.42 -2.46 -15.18
N ILE A 571 -9.61 -1.57 -14.59
CA ILE A 571 -10.06 -0.25 -14.11
C ILE A 571 -10.35 0.66 -15.31
N LYS A 572 -11.56 1.24 -15.35
CA LYS A 572 -12.01 2.18 -16.40
C LYS A 572 -12.58 3.50 -15.88
N GLY A 573 -12.80 3.63 -14.57
CA GLY A 573 -13.61 4.71 -14.02
C GLY A 573 -15.12 4.45 -14.18
N VAL A 574 -15.93 5.47 -13.89
CA VAL A 574 -17.40 5.43 -14.01
C VAL A 574 -17.84 5.19 -15.46
N ALA A 575 -19.01 4.56 -15.64
CA ALA A 575 -19.70 4.51 -16.93
C ALA A 575 -20.50 5.81 -17.17
N ASP A 576 -20.90 6.03 -18.43
CA ASP A 576 -21.73 7.16 -18.87
C ASP A 576 -21.18 8.54 -18.43
N PHE A 577 -19.86 8.72 -18.56
CA PHE A 577 -19.16 9.90 -18.05
C PHE A 577 -19.47 11.17 -18.87
N ASP A 578 -20.19 12.09 -18.23
CA ASP A 578 -20.52 13.40 -18.75
C ASP A 578 -19.36 14.40 -18.51
N VAL A 579 -18.60 14.68 -19.57
CA VAL A 579 -17.46 15.61 -19.54
C VAL A 579 -17.90 17.06 -19.32
N GLU A 580 -19.05 17.48 -19.87
CA GLU A 580 -19.55 18.86 -19.73
C GLU A 580 -19.89 19.15 -18.26
N LYS A 581 -20.58 18.24 -17.58
CA LYS A 581 -20.88 18.34 -16.14
C LYS A 581 -19.64 18.21 -15.25
N TYR A 582 -18.53 17.67 -15.76
CA TYR A 582 -17.26 17.59 -15.02
C TYR A 582 -16.46 18.90 -15.06
N THR A 583 -16.71 19.79 -16.03
CA THR A 583 -16.02 21.10 -16.15
C THR A 583 -16.22 22.01 -14.93
N GLY A 584 -15.46 23.12 -14.88
CA GLY A 584 -15.42 24.06 -13.78
C GLY A 584 -14.33 23.73 -12.75
N GLU A 585 -14.39 24.38 -11.59
CA GLU A 585 -13.42 24.20 -10.50
C GLU A 585 -13.78 23.02 -9.58
N TRP A 586 -12.74 22.34 -9.10
CA TRP A 586 -12.78 21.32 -8.06
C TRP A 586 -11.78 21.66 -6.96
N ILE A 587 -12.19 21.44 -5.72
CA ILE A 587 -11.44 21.68 -4.48
C ILE A 587 -10.92 20.34 -3.96
N GLU A 588 -9.61 20.17 -3.88
CA GLU A 588 -8.99 18.93 -3.40
C GLU A 588 -9.06 18.86 -1.86
N LEU A 589 -9.59 17.76 -1.32
CA LEU A 589 -9.73 17.56 0.13
C LEU A 589 -8.68 16.63 0.71
N SER A 590 -8.18 15.70 -0.09
CA SER A 590 -7.07 14.81 0.27
C SER A 590 -6.49 14.15 -0.96
N ARG A 591 -5.18 13.88 -0.94
CA ARG A 591 -4.45 13.21 -2.02
C ARG A 591 -3.53 12.12 -1.46
N TYR A 592 -3.16 11.17 -2.31
CA TYR A 592 -1.96 10.37 -2.08
C TYR A 592 -0.72 11.28 -2.17
N PRO A 593 0.41 10.93 -1.54
CA PRO A 593 1.66 11.65 -1.70
C PRO A 593 2.03 11.90 -3.17
N GLN A 594 2.46 13.13 -3.46
CA GLN A 594 2.93 13.63 -4.76
C GLN A 594 3.96 14.74 -4.51
N PRO A 595 5.25 14.61 -4.88
CA PRO A 595 6.29 15.56 -4.48
C PRO A 595 6.19 16.90 -5.24
N THR A 596 5.52 16.91 -6.40
CA THR A 596 5.21 18.11 -7.19
C THR A 596 3.97 18.86 -6.68
N GLN A 597 3.20 18.26 -5.77
CA GLN A 597 2.07 18.87 -5.08
C GLN A 597 2.36 18.89 -3.57
N ASN A 598 3.28 19.76 -3.15
CA ASN A 598 3.67 19.93 -1.74
C ASN A 598 2.96 21.10 -1.03
N GLY A 599 2.14 21.86 -1.76
CA GLY A 599 1.34 22.97 -1.24
C GLY A 599 0.00 22.58 -0.62
N GLU A 600 -0.73 23.62 -0.23
CA GLU A 600 -2.05 23.57 0.37
C GLU A 600 -3.09 24.29 -0.52
N CYS A 601 -4.36 24.25 -0.15
CA CYS A 601 -5.46 24.88 -0.89
C CYS A 601 -5.52 24.46 -2.38
N ASN A 602 -5.20 23.20 -2.68
CA ASN A 602 -5.14 22.73 -4.07
C ASN A 602 -6.49 22.91 -4.79
N ARG A 603 -6.43 23.28 -6.07
CA ARG A 603 -7.55 23.35 -7.02
C ARG A 603 -7.21 22.61 -8.31
N ALA A 604 -8.24 22.10 -8.97
CA ALA A 604 -8.20 21.64 -10.35
C ALA A 604 -9.36 22.25 -11.13
N LYS A 605 -9.07 23.06 -12.15
CA LYS A 605 -10.07 23.70 -13.01
C LYS A 605 -10.03 23.07 -14.40
N TYR A 606 -11.19 22.66 -14.90
CA TYR A 606 -11.35 22.00 -16.20
C TYR A 606 -12.24 22.83 -17.12
N GLU A 607 -11.79 23.12 -18.34
CA GLU A 607 -12.57 23.88 -19.34
C GLU A 607 -12.60 23.12 -20.67
N LEU A 608 -13.80 22.84 -21.19
CA LEU A 608 -13.96 22.15 -22.47
C LEU A 608 -13.68 23.11 -23.65
N LEU A 609 -12.77 22.71 -24.54
CA LEU A 609 -12.33 23.49 -25.69
C LEU A 609 -13.13 23.12 -26.96
N PRO A 610 -13.20 24.01 -27.98
CA PRO A 610 -14.02 23.79 -29.18
C PRO A 610 -13.64 22.59 -30.06
N ASP A 611 -12.47 21.99 -29.84
CA ASP A 611 -12.00 20.77 -30.51
C ASP A 611 -12.35 19.47 -29.76
N GLY A 612 -12.98 19.58 -28.59
CA GLY A 612 -13.33 18.46 -27.71
C GLY A 612 -12.22 18.05 -26.73
N THR A 613 -11.08 18.75 -26.71
CA THR A 613 -10.07 18.61 -25.64
C THR A 613 -10.48 19.40 -24.40
N ILE A 614 -9.90 19.07 -23.25
CA ILE A 614 -10.18 19.74 -21.97
C ILE A 614 -8.91 20.48 -21.54
N SER A 615 -8.97 21.79 -21.34
CA SER A 615 -7.90 22.52 -20.65
C SER A 615 -7.91 22.17 -19.17
N VAL A 616 -6.75 21.88 -18.60
CA VAL A 616 -6.57 21.56 -17.17
C VAL A 616 -5.66 22.62 -16.56
N LEU A 617 -6.13 23.30 -15.52
CA LEU A 617 -5.34 24.23 -14.71
C LEU A 617 -5.39 23.79 -13.25
N ASN A 618 -4.28 23.26 -12.74
CA ASN A 618 -4.14 22.94 -11.32
C ASN A 618 -3.38 24.07 -10.62
N SER A 619 -3.78 24.40 -9.39
CA SER A 619 -3.09 25.38 -8.55
C SER A 619 -2.91 24.90 -7.13
N GLN A 620 -1.87 25.40 -6.45
CA GLN A 620 -1.55 25.14 -5.04
C GLN A 620 -0.93 26.40 -4.41
N VAL A 621 -1.09 26.56 -3.10
CA VAL A 621 -0.46 27.64 -2.33
C VAL A 621 0.77 27.09 -1.60
N VAL A 622 1.92 27.71 -1.84
CA VAL A 622 3.21 27.38 -1.20
C VAL A 622 3.84 28.69 -0.70
N ASN A 623 4.03 28.81 0.62
CA ASN A 623 4.63 30.00 1.26
C ASN A 623 4.00 31.33 0.82
N GLU A 624 2.66 31.43 0.86
CA GLU A 624 1.86 32.58 0.39
C GLU A 624 2.02 32.94 -1.11
N GLY A 625 2.73 32.12 -1.89
CA GLY A 625 2.79 32.17 -3.35
C GLY A 625 1.80 31.20 -3.99
N LEU A 626 1.07 31.66 -5.01
CA LEU A 626 0.23 30.80 -5.85
C LEU A 626 1.10 30.13 -6.93
N GLY A 627 1.25 28.81 -6.84
CA GLY A 627 1.85 27.98 -7.88
C GLY A 627 0.77 27.41 -8.80
N THR A 628 0.97 27.46 -10.11
CA THR A 628 0.03 26.97 -11.13
C THR A 628 0.72 26.07 -12.15
N ILE A 629 0.06 25.01 -12.58
CA ILE A 629 0.49 24.11 -13.65
C ILE A 629 -0.66 23.88 -14.63
N SER A 630 -0.41 24.16 -15.91
CA SER A 630 -1.37 23.98 -17.01
C SER A 630 -1.15 22.65 -17.72
N GLY A 631 -2.18 22.16 -18.40
CA GLY A 631 -2.16 20.94 -19.20
C GLY A 631 -3.40 20.82 -20.08
N GLN A 632 -3.50 19.69 -20.76
CA GLN A 632 -4.68 19.28 -21.53
C GLN A 632 -5.07 17.85 -21.14
N ALA A 633 -6.35 17.53 -21.29
CA ALA A 633 -6.87 16.17 -21.12
C ALA A 633 -7.82 15.79 -22.26
N VAL A 634 -7.84 14.51 -22.62
CA VAL A 634 -8.75 13.93 -23.62
C VAL A 634 -9.59 12.85 -22.96
N ALA A 635 -10.92 12.96 -23.05
CA ALA A 635 -11.83 11.95 -22.52
C ALA A 635 -11.91 10.69 -23.42
N SER A 636 -12.04 9.52 -22.80
CA SER A 636 -12.14 8.25 -23.51
C SER A 636 -13.41 8.17 -24.38
N LYS A 637 -13.24 7.64 -25.59
CA LYS A 637 -14.33 7.44 -26.56
C LYS A 637 -15.22 6.22 -26.27
N ASP A 638 -14.89 5.43 -25.25
CA ASP A 638 -15.74 4.30 -24.79
C ASP A 638 -16.79 4.72 -23.74
N GLY A 639 -16.95 6.02 -23.48
CA GLY A 639 -17.96 6.57 -22.56
C GLY A 639 -17.61 6.43 -21.08
N THR A 640 -16.38 5.99 -20.76
CA THR A 640 -15.93 5.81 -19.39
C THR A 640 -15.21 7.04 -18.85
N GLY A 641 -15.14 7.16 -17.52
CA GLY A 641 -14.46 8.24 -16.79
C GLY A 641 -12.93 8.25 -16.90
N LYS A 642 -12.36 7.68 -17.96
CA LYS A 642 -10.94 7.74 -18.27
C LYS A 642 -10.61 9.05 -19.01
N LEU A 643 -9.61 9.75 -18.50
CA LEU A 643 -9.00 10.96 -19.07
C LEU A 643 -7.51 10.68 -19.32
N GLU A 644 -7.05 10.88 -20.55
CA GLU A 644 -5.61 10.91 -20.90
C GLU A 644 -5.11 12.35 -20.68
N VAL A 645 -4.20 12.59 -19.73
CA VAL A 645 -3.81 13.93 -19.24
C VAL A 645 -2.33 14.21 -19.49
N THR A 646 -2.02 15.38 -20.06
CA THR A 646 -0.64 15.83 -20.33
C THR A 646 -0.44 17.25 -19.80
N PHE A 647 0.54 17.45 -18.91
CA PHE A 647 0.88 18.77 -18.35
C PHE A 647 1.99 19.45 -19.16
N SER A 648 1.98 20.78 -19.26
CA SER A 648 2.84 21.56 -20.16
C SER A 648 4.36 21.49 -19.90
N ASN A 649 4.77 20.82 -18.82
CA ASN A 649 6.16 20.55 -18.43
C ASN A 649 6.53 19.05 -18.45
N VAL A 650 5.64 18.17 -18.89
CA VAL A 650 5.83 16.71 -18.96
C VAL A 650 5.45 16.22 -20.36
N ASN A 651 6.40 15.63 -21.08
CA ASN A 651 6.23 15.20 -22.48
C ASN A 651 5.48 13.86 -22.64
N GLU A 652 4.96 13.29 -21.55
CA GLU A 652 4.34 11.97 -21.49
C GLU A 652 2.93 12.09 -20.90
N ALA A 653 1.96 11.47 -21.57
CA ALA A 653 0.57 11.46 -21.10
C ALA A 653 0.39 10.46 -19.96
N SER A 654 -0.51 10.78 -19.03
CA SER A 654 -0.84 9.95 -17.87
C SER A 654 -2.33 9.63 -17.85
N ASP A 655 -2.67 8.37 -17.59
CA ASP A 655 -4.06 7.94 -17.44
C ASP A 655 -4.62 8.34 -16.05
N TYR A 656 -5.69 9.13 -16.06
CA TYR A 656 -6.51 9.44 -14.89
C TYR A 656 -7.90 8.78 -15.05
N TYR A 657 -8.40 8.17 -13.99
CA TYR A 657 -9.65 7.43 -13.95
C TYR A 657 -10.55 8.03 -12.85
N VAL A 658 -11.66 8.66 -13.24
CA VAL A 658 -12.69 9.11 -12.31
C VAL A 658 -13.47 7.89 -11.85
N LEU A 659 -13.13 7.34 -10.68
CA LEU A 659 -13.71 6.10 -10.14
C LEU A 659 -15.11 6.29 -9.55
N ALA A 660 -15.39 7.50 -9.04
CA ALA A 660 -16.71 7.91 -8.58
C ALA A 660 -16.90 9.40 -8.81
N VAL A 661 -18.12 9.82 -9.19
CA VAL A 661 -18.46 11.24 -9.33
C VAL A 661 -19.92 11.50 -8.98
N LYS A 662 -20.16 12.62 -8.32
CA LYS A 662 -21.44 13.31 -8.28
C LYS A 662 -21.15 14.76 -8.67
N TYR A 663 -21.53 15.14 -9.88
CA TYR A 663 -21.02 16.34 -10.56
C TYR A 663 -21.22 17.66 -9.82
N ASP A 664 -22.25 17.74 -8.96
CA ASP A 664 -22.58 18.89 -8.11
C ASP A 664 -21.92 18.86 -6.71
N GLU A 665 -21.21 17.78 -6.34
CA GLU A 665 -20.68 17.58 -4.98
C GLU A 665 -19.24 17.06 -4.91
N TYR A 666 -18.90 15.94 -5.55
CA TYR A 666 -17.62 15.25 -5.33
C TYR A 666 -17.10 14.48 -6.55
N ALA A 667 -15.79 14.22 -6.57
CA ALA A 667 -15.16 13.22 -7.45
C ALA A 667 -14.04 12.46 -6.70
N LEU A 668 -13.85 11.20 -7.05
CA LEU A 668 -12.70 10.37 -6.68
C LEU A 668 -11.93 10.04 -7.95
N VAL A 669 -10.67 10.43 -8.01
CA VAL A 669 -9.81 10.28 -9.19
C VAL A 669 -8.60 9.43 -8.85
N TYR A 670 -8.27 8.46 -9.68
CA TYR A 670 -7.17 7.50 -9.54
C TYR A 670 -6.23 7.62 -10.75
N SER A 671 -4.93 7.40 -10.56
CA SER A 671 -3.99 7.17 -11.65
C SER A 671 -3.03 6.03 -11.29
N CYS A 672 -2.49 5.36 -12.30
CA CYS A 672 -1.55 4.27 -12.10
C CYS A 672 -0.55 4.20 -13.25
N SER A 673 0.73 4.03 -12.93
CA SER A 673 1.79 3.76 -13.91
C SER A 673 2.68 2.60 -13.46
N ASN A 674 2.96 1.68 -14.38
CA ASN A 674 3.94 0.61 -14.13
C ASN A 674 5.34 1.22 -14.08
N ILE A 675 6.15 0.75 -13.13
CA ILE A 675 7.54 1.15 -12.95
C ILE A 675 8.44 -0.10 -12.97
N GLY A 676 9.76 0.10 -12.88
CA GLY A 676 10.72 -1.00 -12.92
C GLY A 676 10.50 -2.05 -11.82
N ASN A 677 11.01 -3.26 -12.06
CA ASN A 677 11.01 -4.39 -11.12
C ASN A 677 9.64 -5.00 -10.77
N GLY A 678 8.59 -4.75 -11.57
CA GLY A 678 7.26 -5.35 -11.35
C GLY A 678 6.46 -4.65 -10.25
N ASN A 679 6.70 -3.35 -10.07
CA ASN A 679 5.94 -2.47 -9.19
C ASN A 679 5.09 -1.50 -10.02
N ARG A 680 4.07 -0.92 -9.39
CA ARG A 680 3.26 0.19 -9.92
C ARG A 680 3.24 1.35 -8.94
N ARG A 681 3.24 2.57 -9.48
CA ARG A 681 3.02 3.80 -8.75
C ARG A 681 1.55 4.19 -8.86
N VAL A 682 0.92 4.54 -7.74
CA VAL A 682 -0.50 4.90 -7.66
C VAL A 682 -0.65 6.36 -7.21
N GLY A 683 -1.43 7.14 -7.94
CA GLY A 683 -1.96 8.43 -7.53
C GLY A 683 -3.44 8.32 -7.20
N SER A 684 -3.92 9.14 -6.26
CA SER A 684 -5.36 9.25 -5.98
C SER A 684 -5.70 10.59 -5.33
N TRP A 685 -6.85 11.16 -5.67
CA TRP A 685 -7.33 12.47 -5.21
C TRP A 685 -8.83 12.42 -4.90
N VAL A 686 -9.22 13.00 -3.76
CA VAL A 686 -10.62 13.25 -3.40
C VAL A 686 -10.91 14.73 -3.63
N LEU A 687 -11.88 15.02 -4.49
CA LEU A 687 -12.28 16.34 -4.92
C LEU A 687 -13.71 16.67 -4.48
N SER A 688 -14.00 17.95 -4.24
CA SER A 688 -15.31 18.50 -3.86
C SER A 688 -15.63 19.76 -4.66
N ARG A 689 -16.91 20.05 -4.89
CA ARG A 689 -17.37 21.33 -5.47
C ARG A 689 -17.44 22.47 -4.44
N THR A 690 -17.44 22.17 -3.14
CA THR A 690 -17.74 23.13 -2.06
C THR A 690 -16.66 23.22 -0.97
N GLY A 691 -15.61 22.39 -1.05
CA GLY A 691 -14.63 22.26 0.02
C GLY A 691 -15.10 21.36 1.18
N THR A 692 -16.25 20.71 1.04
CA THR A 692 -16.86 19.81 2.02
C THR A 692 -17.51 18.60 1.33
N LEU A 693 -17.88 17.57 2.10
CA LEU A 693 -18.61 16.40 1.61
C LEU A 693 -19.81 16.11 2.54
N SER A 694 -20.93 15.66 1.98
CA SER A 694 -21.97 15.03 2.79
C SER A 694 -21.52 13.66 3.28
N ALA A 695 -22.13 13.17 4.37
CA ALA A 695 -21.90 11.80 4.85
C ALA A 695 -22.26 10.72 3.81
N ALA A 696 -23.15 11.03 2.86
CA ALA A 696 -23.47 10.15 1.75
C ALA A 696 -22.32 10.08 0.73
N ALA A 697 -21.73 11.22 0.36
CA ALA A 697 -20.55 11.29 -0.50
C ALA A 697 -19.35 10.58 0.13
N THR A 698 -19.04 10.85 1.42
CA THR A 698 -17.96 10.15 2.14
C THR A 698 -18.15 8.63 2.11
N LYS A 699 -19.37 8.14 2.37
CA LYS A 699 -19.67 6.71 2.30
C LYS A 699 -19.49 6.11 0.89
N ALA A 700 -19.90 6.83 -0.15
CA ALA A 700 -19.75 6.38 -1.53
C ALA A 700 -18.27 6.32 -1.96
N ILE A 701 -17.48 7.33 -1.58
CA ILE A 701 -16.03 7.37 -1.80
C ILE A 701 -15.33 6.23 -1.05
N ASP A 702 -15.63 6.05 0.24
CA ASP A 702 -15.09 4.97 1.07
C ASP A 702 -15.41 3.58 0.50
N GLN A 703 -16.62 3.38 -0.01
CA GLN A 703 -17.01 2.13 -0.65
C GLN A 703 -16.16 1.85 -1.89
N VAL A 704 -16.00 2.82 -2.79
CA VAL A 704 -15.21 2.64 -4.02
C VAL A 704 -13.71 2.46 -3.72
N ILE A 705 -13.17 3.15 -2.72
CA ILE A 705 -11.81 2.90 -2.21
C ILE A 705 -11.69 1.43 -1.75
N SER A 706 -12.61 0.94 -0.91
CA SER A 706 -12.56 -0.45 -0.40
C SER A 706 -12.78 -1.54 -1.46
N GLN A 707 -13.30 -1.17 -2.64
CA GLN A 707 -13.59 -2.09 -3.75
C GLN A 707 -12.56 -2.02 -4.88
N THR A 708 -11.59 -1.09 -4.83
CA THR A 708 -10.58 -0.89 -5.89
C THR A 708 -9.22 -1.43 -5.44
N GLN A 709 -8.75 -2.51 -6.05
CA GLN A 709 -7.42 -3.08 -5.77
C GLN A 709 -6.32 -2.04 -6.10
N GLY A 710 -5.48 -1.71 -5.12
CA GLY A 710 -4.50 -0.62 -5.20
C GLY A 710 -4.92 0.68 -4.50
N LEU A 711 -6.17 0.79 -4.02
CA LEU A 711 -6.60 1.88 -3.14
C LEU A 711 -6.77 1.44 -1.68
N LEU A 712 -6.40 2.35 -0.78
CA LEU A 712 -6.52 2.18 0.67
C LEU A 712 -6.76 3.56 1.31
N LYS A 713 -7.58 3.62 2.36
CA LYS A 713 -8.02 4.89 2.95
C LYS A 713 -6.91 5.59 3.77
N GLU A 714 -6.03 4.84 4.42
CA GLU A 714 -4.97 5.40 5.27
C GLU A 714 -3.85 6.13 4.51
N TYR A 715 -3.79 6.00 3.17
CA TYR A 715 -2.80 6.67 2.32
C TYR A 715 -3.20 8.09 1.88
N TYR A 716 -4.43 8.55 2.18
CA TYR A 716 -4.88 9.89 1.83
C TYR A 716 -4.39 10.92 2.85
N GLN A 717 -3.42 11.75 2.46
CA GLN A 717 -3.00 12.94 3.19
C GLN A 717 -4.07 14.05 3.02
N PRO A 718 -4.55 14.68 4.10
CA PRO A 718 -5.58 15.72 4.01
C PRO A 718 -5.01 17.06 3.54
N THR A 719 -5.66 17.68 2.56
CA THR A 719 -5.30 18.97 1.99
C THR A 719 -6.03 20.10 2.71
N ARG A 720 -5.32 21.10 3.24
CA ARG A 720 -5.94 22.14 4.06
C ARG A 720 -6.60 23.20 3.19
N GLN A 721 -7.87 23.43 3.45
CA GLN A 721 -8.73 24.39 2.75
C GLN A 721 -9.16 25.56 3.65
N SER A 722 -8.36 25.89 4.68
CA SER A 722 -8.62 27.05 5.55
C SER A 722 -8.26 28.36 4.84
N PHE A 723 -8.86 29.49 5.26
CA PHE A 723 -8.49 30.81 4.72
C PHE A 723 -7.00 31.13 4.85
N ALA A 724 -6.33 30.69 5.93
CA ALA A 724 -4.88 30.85 6.10
C ALA A 724 -4.08 29.94 5.15
N SER A 725 -4.57 28.73 4.87
CA SER A 725 -3.97 27.80 3.90
C SER A 725 -4.17 28.23 2.44
N CYS A 726 -5.24 28.98 2.18
CA CYS A 726 -5.59 29.53 0.87
C CYS A 726 -5.05 30.95 0.63
N PHE A 727 -4.49 31.60 1.65
CA PHE A 727 -3.96 32.95 1.51
C PHE A 727 -2.72 32.95 0.61
N HIS A 728 -2.77 33.79 -0.41
CA HIS A 728 -1.65 34.07 -1.29
C HIS A 728 -1.73 35.51 -1.80
N TYR A 729 -0.61 36.05 -2.25
CA TYR A 729 -0.57 37.32 -2.97
C TYR A 729 -0.82 37.07 -4.47
N PRO A 730 -1.93 37.56 -5.06
CA PRO A 730 -2.15 37.47 -6.50
C PRO A 730 -1.11 38.31 -7.26
N LYS A 731 -0.72 37.84 -8.44
CA LYS A 731 0.02 38.65 -9.41
C LYS A 731 -0.96 39.38 -10.32
N PHE A 732 -0.62 40.60 -10.71
CA PHE A 732 -1.48 41.45 -11.51
C PHE A 732 -0.69 41.96 -12.72
N ASP A 733 -1.01 41.45 -13.91
CA ASP A 733 -0.37 41.88 -15.17
C ASP A 733 -0.91 43.23 -15.66
N GLU A 734 -2.06 43.66 -15.14
CA GLU A 734 -2.68 44.97 -15.40
C GLU A 734 -2.89 45.77 -14.10
N PRO A 735 -2.87 47.12 -14.14
CA PRO A 735 -3.12 47.96 -12.97
C PRO A 735 -4.52 47.73 -12.36
N GLN A 736 -4.56 47.22 -11.14
CA GLN A 736 -5.83 46.95 -10.44
C GLN A 736 -6.52 48.24 -9.98
N GLN A 737 -7.84 48.17 -9.80
CA GLN A 737 -8.61 49.23 -9.13
C GLN A 737 -8.55 49.13 -7.61
N TYR A 738 -8.44 47.91 -7.08
CA TYR A 738 -8.33 47.62 -5.65
C TYR A 738 -7.42 46.40 -5.45
N ILE A 739 -6.73 46.31 -4.31
CA ILE A 739 -6.06 45.08 -3.89
C ILE A 739 -7.07 44.20 -3.15
N GLU A 740 -7.51 43.11 -3.76
CA GLU A 740 -8.37 42.10 -3.13
C GLU A 740 -7.61 40.78 -2.96
N LEU A 741 -7.57 40.27 -1.73
CA LEU A 741 -6.79 39.11 -1.32
C LEU A 741 -7.69 38.00 -0.76
N PRO A 742 -7.27 36.72 -0.79
CA PRO A 742 -8.09 35.60 -0.30
C PRO A 742 -8.36 35.63 1.21
N GLY A 743 -9.56 35.21 1.60
CA GLY A 743 -10.01 35.13 2.99
C GLY A 743 -10.26 36.49 3.66
N PRO A 744 -10.94 36.49 4.82
CA PRO A 744 -11.39 37.69 5.51
C PRO A 744 -10.24 38.49 6.15
N CYS A 745 -10.54 39.73 6.54
CA CYS A 745 -9.61 40.63 7.23
C CYS A 745 -8.99 40.01 8.48
N ASP A 746 -7.68 40.17 8.65
CA ASP A 746 -6.98 39.65 9.82
C ASP A 746 -7.28 40.50 11.05
N THR A 747 -8.20 39.99 11.88
CA THR A 747 -8.64 40.60 13.14
C THR A 747 -7.56 40.63 14.23
N SER A 748 -6.34 40.13 13.97
CA SER A 748 -5.17 40.27 14.85
C SER A 748 -4.34 41.55 14.57
N ILE A 749 -4.45 42.16 13.38
CA ILE A 749 -3.71 43.37 13.03
C ILE A 749 -4.15 44.55 13.91
N ARG A 750 -3.19 45.30 14.47
CA ARG A 750 -3.41 46.49 15.30
C ARG A 750 -2.55 47.65 14.81
N GLY A 751 -3.03 48.87 15.04
CA GLY A 751 -2.15 50.05 14.99
C GLY A 751 -1.11 50.01 16.12
N ILE A 752 -0.10 50.87 16.06
CA ILE A 752 0.92 50.95 17.11
C ILE A 752 0.30 51.24 18.50
N PRO A 753 0.85 50.69 19.59
CA PRO A 753 0.40 51.01 20.94
C PRO A 753 0.80 52.44 21.36
N ASP A 754 0.22 52.92 22.47
CA ASP A 754 0.50 54.23 23.07
C ASP A 754 0.38 55.41 22.08
N PHE A 755 -0.61 55.33 21.18
CA PHE A 755 -0.69 56.18 20.00
C PHE A 755 -1.01 57.65 20.34
N ASN A 756 -0.09 58.55 19.96
CA ASN A 756 -0.21 59.97 20.29
C ASN A 756 -0.90 60.79 19.19
N VAL A 757 -2.23 60.85 19.25
CA VAL A 757 -3.09 61.68 18.37
C VAL A 757 -2.63 63.16 18.32
N SER A 758 -2.10 63.70 19.43
CA SER A 758 -1.63 65.09 19.51
C SER A 758 -0.31 65.35 18.79
N ALA A 759 0.53 64.32 18.61
CA ALA A 759 1.74 64.37 17.78
C ALA A 759 1.42 64.06 16.31
N TYR A 760 0.45 63.18 16.06
CA TYR A 760 0.06 62.76 14.70
C TYR A 760 -0.65 63.84 13.86
N LYS A 761 -1.24 64.85 14.51
CA LYS A 761 -1.99 65.96 13.87
C LYS A 761 -1.18 66.74 12.81
N GLY A 762 -1.88 67.62 12.08
CA GLY A 762 -1.33 68.44 11.01
C GLY A 762 -1.39 67.73 9.66
N THR A 763 -0.66 68.24 8.67
CA THR A 763 -0.65 67.70 7.32
C THR A 763 0.34 66.55 7.17
N TRP A 764 -0.07 65.55 6.41
CA TRP A 764 0.73 64.46 5.86
C TRP A 764 0.65 64.50 4.33
N ILE A 765 1.73 64.08 3.69
CA ILE A 765 1.92 64.05 2.24
C ILE A 765 2.01 62.59 1.82
N GLU A 766 1.19 62.18 0.86
CA GLU A 766 1.16 60.78 0.40
C GLU A 766 2.35 60.53 -0.55
N ALA A 767 3.27 59.65 -0.16
CA ALA A 767 4.42 59.28 -1.00
C ALA A 767 4.08 58.09 -1.93
N ALA A 768 3.29 57.14 -1.45
CA ALA A 768 2.76 56.04 -2.24
C ALA A 768 1.46 55.49 -1.64
N ARG A 769 0.62 54.89 -2.47
CA ARG A 769 -0.65 54.25 -2.06
C ARG A 769 -0.90 52.94 -2.81
N TYR A 770 -1.69 52.06 -2.23
CA TYR A 770 -2.36 51.01 -3.00
C TYR A 770 -3.41 51.65 -3.92
N PRO A 771 -3.80 50.99 -5.03
CA PRO A 771 -4.86 51.48 -5.90
C PRO A 771 -6.16 51.85 -5.17
N GLN A 772 -6.67 53.05 -5.46
CA GLN A 772 -7.91 53.59 -4.90
C GLN A 772 -8.64 54.42 -5.98
N PRO A 773 -9.80 53.98 -6.52
CA PRO A 773 -10.45 54.68 -7.65
C PRO A 773 -11.02 56.04 -7.27
N THR A 774 -11.23 56.30 -5.98
CA THR A 774 -11.63 57.60 -5.42
C THR A 774 -10.45 58.58 -5.27
N GLN A 775 -9.21 58.09 -5.40
CA GLN A 775 -7.98 58.89 -5.47
C GLN A 775 -7.40 58.78 -6.89
N ALA A 776 -8.06 59.40 -7.86
CA ALA A 776 -7.60 59.44 -9.26
C ALA A 776 -6.56 60.55 -9.53
N GLY A 777 -6.40 61.50 -8.61
CA GLY A 777 -5.46 62.60 -8.70
C GLY A 777 -4.06 62.30 -8.16
N GLN A 778 -3.23 63.34 -8.19
CA GLN A 778 -1.85 63.36 -7.69
C GLN A 778 -1.67 64.50 -6.67
N CYS A 779 -0.44 64.71 -6.18
CA CYS A 779 -0.14 65.67 -5.11
C CYS A 779 -1.01 65.48 -3.86
N ASN A 780 -1.31 64.22 -3.49
CA ASN A 780 -2.27 63.95 -2.42
C ASN A 780 -1.78 64.46 -1.05
N ARG A 781 -2.69 65.02 -0.25
CA ARG A 781 -2.46 65.47 1.13
C ARG A 781 -3.58 64.97 2.04
N ALA A 782 -3.25 64.73 3.31
CA ALA A 782 -4.22 64.44 4.37
C ALA A 782 -3.92 65.34 5.59
N SER A 783 -4.85 66.22 5.94
CA SER A 783 -4.71 67.18 7.04
C SER A 783 -5.63 66.81 8.22
N TYR A 784 -5.01 66.62 9.39
CA TYR A 784 -5.65 66.15 10.61
C TYR A 784 -5.75 67.28 11.65
N THR A 785 -6.96 67.74 11.94
CA THR A 785 -7.22 68.89 12.83
C THR A 785 -8.15 68.50 13.98
N PRO A 786 -7.70 68.46 15.24
CA PRO A 786 -8.58 68.16 16.38
C PRO A 786 -9.73 69.16 16.49
N ILE A 787 -10.97 68.67 16.58
CA ILE A 787 -12.18 69.49 16.79
C ILE A 787 -12.66 69.35 18.24
N ALA A 788 -12.63 68.14 18.79
CA ALA A 788 -13.04 67.83 20.15
C ALA A 788 -12.19 66.69 20.75
N VAL A 789 -12.37 66.40 22.04
CA VAL A 789 -11.71 65.26 22.69
C VAL A 789 -12.15 63.97 21.98
N GLY A 790 -11.17 63.21 21.45
CA GLY A 790 -11.42 61.98 20.69
C GLY A 790 -11.90 62.16 19.25
N VAL A 791 -12.07 63.40 18.74
CA VAL A 791 -12.61 63.67 17.39
C VAL A 791 -11.70 64.59 16.59
N VAL A 792 -11.26 64.11 15.43
CA VAL A 792 -10.30 64.77 14.54
C VAL A 792 -10.93 64.99 13.17
N SER A 793 -10.91 66.23 12.67
CA SER A 793 -11.22 66.54 11.27
C SER A 793 -10.18 65.91 10.36
N VAL A 794 -10.60 65.28 9.27
CA VAL A 794 -9.74 64.78 8.20
C VAL A 794 -10.14 65.47 6.92
N MET A 795 -9.29 66.36 6.43
CA MET A 795 -9.41 66.95 5.09
C MET A 795 -8.38 66.32 4.17
N ASN A 796 -8.83 65.56 3.18
CA ASN A 796 -7.98 65.02 2.12
C ASN A 796 -8.07 65.91 0.88
N SER A 797 -6.95 66.15 0.21
CA SER A 797 -6.90 66.86 -1.08
C SER A 797 -6.09 66.10 -2.13
N GLN A 798 -6.45 66.29 -3.40
CA GLN A 798 -5.75 65.76 -4.57
C GLN A 798 -5.92 66.72 -5.76
N ILE A 799 -4.95 66.75 -6.66
CA ILE A 799 -5.02 67.55 -7.91
C ILE A 799 -5.38 66.63 -9.07
N ILE A 800 -6.39 67.03 -9.85
CA ILE A 800 -6.87 66.37 -11.06
C ILE A 800 -6.90 67.42 -12.17
N ASN A 801 -6.14 67.21 -13.26
CA ASN A 801 -6.07 68.13 -14.40
C ASN A 801 -5.71 69.60 -14.05
N GLY A 802 -4.97 69.83 -12.94
CA GLY A 802 -4.61 71.18 -12.44
C GLY A 802 -5.64 71.82 -11.50
N GLU A 803 -6.80 71.19 -11.28
CA GLU A 803 -7.78 71.61 -10.28
C GLU A 803 -7.60 70.80 -8.98
N MET A 804 -7.59 71.49 -7.83
CA MET A 804 -7.61 70.80 -6.54
C MET A 804 -9.04 70.39 -6.19
N THR A 805 -9.21 69.12 -5.84
CA THR A 805 -10.43 68.58 -5.23
C THR A 805 -10.16 68.22 -3.78
N THR A 806 -11.11 68.49 -2.90
CA THR A 806 -11.04 68.18 -1.46
C THR A 806 -12.20 67.31 -1.03
N ILE A 807 -12.01 66.55 0.04
CA ILE A 807 -13.07 65.85 0.76
C ILE A 807 -12.82 65.96 2.26
N GLU A 808 -13.85 66.37 3.00
CA GLU A 808 -13.83 66.49 4.45
C GLU A 808 -14.55 65.31 5.11
N GLY A 809 -14.06 64.92 6.28
CA GLY A 809 -14.60 63.84 7.09
C GLY A 809 -14.14 63.94 8.55
N THR A 810 -14.56 62.99 9.36
CA THR A 810 -14.21 62.92 10.78
C THR A 810 -13.61 61.56 11.12
N ALA A 811 -12.41 61.56 11.70
CA ALA A 811 -11.83 60.41 12.39
C ALA A 811 -12.22 60.44 13.87
N ILE A 812 -12.71 59.31 14.37
CA ILE A 812 -12.79 59.03 15.81
C ILE A 812 -11.87 57.85 16.14
N VAL A 813 -11.32 57.82 17.35
CA VAL A 813 -10.55 56.65 17.81
C VAL A 813 -11.47 55.43 17.86
N ALA A 814 -11.01 54.30 17.33
CA ALA A 814 -11.83 53.09 17.17
C ALA A 814 -11.91 52.23 18.44
N ARG A 815 -10.89 52.32 19.30
CA ARG A 815 -10.74 51.52 20.53
C ARG A 815 -10.13 52.35 21.66
N ASP A 816 -10.67 52.18 22.85
CA ASP A 816 -10.16 52.83 24.08
C ASP A 816 -8.89 52.14 24.64
N ASP A 817 -8.23 51.27 23.86
CA ASP A 817 -7.06 50.48 24.25
C ASP A 817 -5.72 51.19 23.99
N GLY A 818 -5.75 52.42 23.46
CA GLY A 818 -4.57 53.23 23.17
C GLY A 818 -3.84 52.87 21.87
N THR A 819 -4.38 51.96 21.06
CA THR A 819 -3.80 51.65 19.73
C THR A 819 -4.15 52.71 18.68
N GLY A 820 -3.28 52.85 17.68
CA GLY A 820 -3.45 53.78 16.56
C GLY A 820 -4.50 53.34 15.53
N GLU A 821 -5.75 53.13 15.96
CA GLU A 821 -6.87 52.72 15.12
C GLU A 821 -7.97 53.81 15.09
N PHE A 822 -8.43 54.17 13.89
CA PHE A 822 -9.44 55.20 13.66
C PHE A 822 -10.61 54.67 12.83
N ILE A 823 -11.83 55.06 13.19
CA ILE A 823 -12.99 54.99 12.29
C ILE A 823 -13.09 56.34 11.58
N VAL A 824 -12.72 56.37 10.29
CA VAL A 824 -12.80 57.58 9.46
C VAL A 824 -14.13 57.58 8.71
N SER A 825 -14.88 58.68 8.82
CA SER A 825 -16.19 58.87 8.20
C SER A 825 -16.14 60.01 7.18
N PHE A 826 -16.41 59.73 5.91
CA PHE A 826 -16.52 60.73 4.84
C PHE A 826 -17.98 60.84 4.35
N ASN A 827 -18.43 62.05 4.03
CA ASN A 827 -19.74 62.26 3.39
C ASN A 827 -19.56 62.33 1.86
N VAL A 828 -20.15 61.38 1.14
CA VAL A 828 -20.11 61.30 -0.33
C VAL A 828 -21.54 61.26 -0.85
N ASN A 829 -21.95 62.25 -1.63
CA ASN A 829 -23.30 62.34 -2.20
C ASN A 829 -24.44 62.21 -1.16
N ASN A 830 -24.24 62.76 0.04
CA ASN A 830 -25.15 62.69 1.18
C ASN A 830 -25.25 61.30 1.86
N GLU A 831 -24.33 60.38 1.54
CA GLU A 831 -24.13 59.07 2.18
C GLU A 831 -22.87 59.10 3.07
N ILE A 832 -22.99 58.69 4.33
CA ILE A 832 -21.84 58.60 5.26
C ILE A 832 -21.15 57.25 5.06
N ARG A 833 -19.94 57.27 4.48
CA ARG A 833 -19.08 56.09 4.29
C ARG A 833 -18.06 56.01 5.41
N ARG A 834 -17.92 54.84 6.02
CA ARG A 834 -17.01 54.58 7.14
C ARG A 834 -15.99 53.52 6.78
N SER A 835 -14.73 53.74 7.16
CA SER A 835 -13.64 52.79 7.01
C SER A 835 -12.74 52.80 8.25
N ASN A 836 -12.21 51.63 8.62
CA ASN A 836 -11.22 51.51 9.69
C ASN A 836 -9.82 51.73 9.11
N TYR A 837 -9.03 52.59 9.77
CA TYR A 837 -7.65 52.89 9.43
C TYR A 837 -6.74 52.56 10.62
N TYR A 838 -5.65 51.85 10.35
CA TYR A 838 -4.67 51.36 11.32
C TYR A 838 -3.32 52.02 11.02
N VAL A 839 -2.77 52.83 11.92
CA VAL A 839 -1.41 53.36 11.80
C VAL A 839 -0.43 52.29 12.27
N LEU A 840 0.11 51.51 11.35
CA LEU A 840 0.95 50.34 11.66
C LEU A 840 2.41 50.71 12.00
N SER A 841 2.85 51.90 11.59
CA SER A 841 4.16 52.46 11.92
C SER A 841 4.14 53.98 11.75
N THR A 842 4.79 54.74 12.63
CA THR A 842 5.00 56.19 12.52
C THR A 842 6.01 56.65 13.55
N ASP A 843 6.86 57.61 13.21
CA ASP A 843 7.68 58.38 14.17
C ASP A 843 7.02 59.71 14.58
N TYR A 844 5.87 60.02 13.99
CA TYR A 844 5.09 61.27 14.07
C TYR A 844 5.74 62.50 13.40
N LEU A 845 7.04 62.45 13.09
CA LEU A 845 7.87 63.60 12.70
C LEU A 845 8.36 63.55 11.23
N SER A 846 8.60 62.38 10.65
CA SER A 846 8.95 62.20 9.24
C SER A 846 7.94 61.35 8.47
N TYR A 847 7.48 60.20 9.00
CA TYR A 847 6.72 59.21 8.23
C TYR A 847 5.54 58.56 8.98
N ALA A 848 4.59 58.00 8.21
CA ALA A 848 3.57 57.08 8.72
C ALA A 848 3.16 56.03 7.68
N LEU A 849 2.83 54.81 8.13
CA LEU A 849 2.24 53.73 7.36
C LEU A 849 0.80 53.50 7.84
N LEU A 850 -0.17 53.67 6.94
CA LEU A 850 -1.59 53.42 7.20
C LEU A 850 -2.05 52.18 6.47
N TYR A 851 -2.79 51.32 7.14
CA TYR A 851 -3.47 50.15 6.60
C TYR A 851 -4.99 50.29 6.79
N SER A 852 -5.77 49.66 5.92
CA SER A 852 -7.22 49.53 6.02
C SER A 852 -7.63 48.20 5.41
N CYS A 853 -8.69 47.59 5.95
CA CYS A 853 -9.22 46.34 5.47
C CYS A 853 -10.75 46.34 5.57
N VAL A 854 -11.41 45.79 4.55
CA VAL A 854 -12.85 45.51 4.58
C VAL A 854 -13.14 44.15 3.94
N ASP A 855 -13.97 43.34 4.59
CA ASP A 855 -14.43 42.06 4.03
C ASP A 855 -15.31 42.30 2.80
N VAL A 856 -15.06 41.54 1.74
CA VAL A 856 -15.83 41.58 0.49
C VAL A 856 -16.24 40.16 0.09
N ASP A 857 -17.20 40.05 -0.84
CA ASP A 857 -17.73 38.75 -1.30
C ASP A 857 -18.11 37.81 -0.14
N ASN A 858 -18.92 38.33 0.79
CA ASN A 858 -19.37 37.66 2.03
C ASN A 858 -18.23 37.15 2.95
N GLY A 859 -17.02 37.71 2.84
CA GLY A 859 -15.85 37.30 3.61
C GLY A 859 -15.03 36.18 2.97
N SER A 860 -15.32 35.80 1.70
CA SER A 860 -14.44 34.93 0.92
C SER A 860 -13.09 35.61 0.61
N LYS A 861 -13.07 36.94 0.65
CA LYS A 861 -11.96 37.84 0.30
C LYS A 861 -11.94 39.06 1.23
N ARG A 862 -10.79 39.71 1.29
CA ARG A 862 -10.57 41.00 1.94
C ARG A 862 -10.08 42.03 0.92
N ARG A 863 -10.59 43.25 0.97
CA ARG A 863 -10.05 44.38 0.21
C ARG A 863 -9.13 45.20 1.11
N VAL A 864 -7.88 45.36 0.69
CA VAL A 864 -6.84 46.09 1.42
C VAL A 864 -6.57 47.45 0.76
N GLY A 865 -6.48 48.49 1.58
CA GLY A 865 -5.90 49.78 1.19
C GLY A 865 -4.72 50.10 2.11
N SER A 866 -3.62 50.59 1.54
CA SER A 866 -2.42 50.98 2.29
C SER A 866 -1.83 52.28 1.76
N TRP A 867 -1.23 53.10 2.62
CA TRP A 867 -0.64 54.40 2.26
C TRP A 867 0.68 54.62 3.03
N LYS A 868 1.75 54.93 2.29
CA LYS A 868 3.02 55.46 2.83
C LYS A 868 2.95 56.99 2.83
N LEU A 869 2.98 57.61 4.01
CA LEU A 869 2.90 59.06 4.20
C LEU A 869 4.23 59.63 4.72
N SER A 870 4.52 60.88 4.34
CA SER A 870 5.67 61.68 4.75
C SER A 870 5.24 63.07 5.24
N ARG A 871 6.02 63.75 6.08
CA ARG A 871 5.82 65.18 6.39
C ARG A 871 6.38 66.13 5.32
N THR A 872 7.37 65.68 4.55
CA THR A 872 8.08 66.49 3.53
C THR A 872 7.67 66.17 2.09
N GLY A 873 7.00 65.04 1.87
CA GLY A 873 6.69 64.50 0.54
C GLY A 873 7.77 63.58 -0.03
N THR A 874 8.86 63.38 0.71
CA THR A 874 9.91 62.39 0.44
C THR A 874 10.09 61.48 1.65
N LEU A 875 10.44 60.21 1.44
CA LEU A 875 10.76 59.27 2.50
C LEU A 875 12.28 59.02 2.53
N SER A 876 12.88 59.11 3.70
CA SER A 876 14.29 58.80 3.92
C SER A 876 14.56 57.29 3.79
N ALA A 877 15.83 56.91 3.64
CA ALA A 877 16.22 55.49 3.68
C ALA A 877 15.91 54.83 5.03
N GLN A 878 15.83 55.61 6.12
CA GLN A 878 15.47 55.13 7.45
C GLN A 878 13.94 54.97 7.59
N ASP A 879 13.19 55.91 7.03
CA ASP A 879 11.71 55.88 7.01
C ASP A 879 11.23 54.65 6.21
N ASN A 880 11.77 54.45 5.01
CA ASN A 880 11.45 53.28 4.18
C ASN A 880 11.83 51.98 4.90
N ALA A 881 13.04 51.85 5.45
CA ALA A 881 13.44 50.64 6.19
C ALA A 881 12.50 50.34 7.38
N ALA A 882 11.95 51.35 8.05
CA ALA A 882 10.99 51.19 9.14
C ALA A 882 9.55 50.85 8.65
N ILE A 883 9.18 51.28 7.45
CA ILE A 883 7.93 50.89 6.77
C ILE A 883 8.02 49.45 6.27
N ASP A 884 9.11 49.11 5.58
CA ASP A 884 9.31 47.84 4.90
C ASP A 884 9.46 46.68 5.92
N ALA A 885 10.04 46.96 7.10
CA ALA A 885 10.07 46.06 8.26
C ALA A 885 8.68 45.81 8.90
N VAL A 886 7.64 46.58 8.52
CA VAL A 886 6.25 46.34 8.92
C VAL A 886 5.44 45.70 7.79
N VAL A 887 5.65 46.12 6.53
CA VAL A 887 5.10 45.46 5.33
C VAL A 887 5.46 43.98 5.32
N SER A 888 6.76 43.65 5.41
CA SER A 888 7.29 42.28 5.34
C SER A 888 6.85 41.31 6.45
N ARG A 889 6.18 41.80 7.51
CA ARG A 889 5.70 40.99 8.65
C ARG A 889 4.18 41.04 8.85
N THR A 890 3.44 41.70 7.96
CA THR A 890 1.98 41.91 8.12
C THR A 890 1.25 41.24 6.96
N GLN A 891 0.57 40.12 7.22
CA GLN A 891 -0.14 39.38 6.17
C GLN A 891 -1.19 40.29 5.50
N GLY A 892 -1.11 40.40 4.18
CA GLY A 892 -1.94 41.29 3.38
C GLY A 892 -1.27 42.60 2.98
N LEU A 893 0.01 42.81 3.34
CA LEU A 893 0.85 43.86 2.78
C LEU A 893 2.00 43.26 1.96
N LEU A 894 2.10 43.69 0.70
CA LEU A 894 3.21 43.45 -0.23
C LEU A 894 3.70 44.79 -0.79
N GLU A 895 5.00 44.90 -1.07
CA GLU A 895 5.60 46.14 -1.58
C GLU A 895 5.20 46.41 -3.04
N ASP A 896 5.18 45.37 -3.88
CA ASP A 896 4.86 45.41 -5.32
C ASP A 896 3.46 45.99 -5.64
N TYR A 897 2.60 46.19 -4.64
CA TYR A 897 1.27 46.78 -4.77
C TYR A 897 1.22 48.30 -4.55
N TYR A 898 2.30 48.93 -4.08
CA TYR A 898 2.35 50.38 -3.93
C TYR A 898 2.57 51.08 -5.28
N GLN A 899 1.71 52.05 -5.58
CA GLN A 899 1.89 53.02 -6.65
C GLN A 899 2.45 54.30 -6.03
N THR A 900 3.58 54.79 -6.56
CA THR A 900 4.15 56.09 -6.18
C THR A 900 3.16 57.20 -6.49
N THR A 901 2.92 58.10 -5.52
CA THR A 901 2.12 59.31 -5.73
C THR A 901 3.05 60.43 -6.18
N GLU A 902 2.69 61.12 -7.27
CA GLU A 902 3.52 62.16 -7.85
C GLU A 902 3.41 63.47 -7.04
N GLN A 903 4.57 64.09 -6.78
CA GLN A 903 4.77 65.21 -5.84
C GLN A 903 5.66 66.33 -6.39
N SER A 904 6.05 66.26 -7.67
CA SER A 904 6.78 67.31 -8.40
C SER A 904 6.05 68.65 -8.36
N VAL A 905 6.81 69.75 -8.41
CA VAL A 905 6.29 71.13 -8.34
C VAL A 905 5.24 71.41 -9.43
N GLU A 906 5.38 70.82 -10.61
CA GLU A 906 4.44 70.97 -11.72
C GLU A 906 3.15 70.15 -11.51
N THR A 907 3.23 68.94 -10.96
CA THR A 907 2.03 68.13 -10.64
C THR A 907 1.30 68.65 -9.39
N CYS A 908 2.05 69.25 -8.46
CA CYS A 908 1.53 69.98 -7.32
C CYS A 908 1.10 71.42 -7.65
N PHE A 909 1.22 71.87 -8.91
CA PHE A 909 0.78 73.20 -9.29
C PHE A 909 -0.74 73.27 -9.36
N GLN A 910 -1.30 74.29 -8.72
CA GLN A 910 -2.71 74.66 -8.84
C GLN A 910 -2.81 76.13 -9.21
N TYR A 911 -3.70 76.47 -10.14
CA TYR A 911 -4.08 77.87 -10.35
C TYR A 911 -4.82 78.41 -9.11
N PRO A 912 -4.44 79.59 -8.58
CA PRO A 912 -5.16 80.19 -7.47
C PRO A 912 -6.60 80.55 -7.88
N ASN A 913 -7.52 80.49 -6.92
CA ASN A 913 -8.91 80.91 -7.14
C ASN A 913 -9.01 82.42 -6.93
N ILE A 914 -8.78 83.19 -7.99
CA ILE A 914 -8.64 84.65 -7.95
C ILE A 914 -10.01 85.32 -7.80
N ALA A 915 -10.20 86.13 -6.75
CA ALA A 915 -11.41 86.92 -6.58
C ALA A 915 -11.42 88.15 -7.51
N LEU A 916 -12.61 88.70 -7.77
CA LEU A 916 -12.76 89.85 -8.67
C LEU A 916 -12.05 91.09 -8.09
N ASN A 917 -11.03 91.57 -8.81
CA ASN A 917 -10.13 92.69 -8.46
C ASN A 917 -8.97 92.39 -7.47
N ASP A 918 -8.70 91.12 -7.12
CA ASP A 918 -7.50 90.78 -6.32
C ASP A 918 -6.23 90.65 -7.18
N ASP A 919 -5.07 90.89 -6.55
CA ASP A 919 -3.74 90.77 -7.17
C ASP A 919 -3.42 89.33 -7.60
N ILE A 920 -2.92 89.16 -8.83
CA ILE A 920 -2.53 87.85 -9.38
C ILE A 920 -1.15 87.45 -8.86
N ILE A 921 -1.12 86.91 -7.63
CA ILE A 921 0.07 86.33 -6.99
C ILE A 921 0.07 84.82 -7.24
N ILE A 922 1.12 84.32 -7.88
CA ILE A 922 1.28 82.90 -8.27
C ILE A 922 2.49 82.30 -7.53
N PRO A 923 2.44 81.03 -7.07
CA PRO A 923 3.60 80.35 -6.52
C PRO A 923 4.76 80.21 -7.52
N GLY A 924 5.99 80.16 -6.99
CA GLY A 924 7.23 80.08 -7.77
C GLY A 924 7.84 81.43 -8.08
N GLN A 925 9.06 81.42 -8.64
CA GLN A 925 9.77 82.63 -9.08
C GLN A 925 9.53 82.91 -10.56
N CYS A 926 9.80 84.14 -11.00
CA CYS A 926 9.85 84.49 -12.42
C CYS A 926 10.94 83.68 -13.12
N ASP A 927 10.57 83.04 -14.22
CA ASP A 927 11.50 82.26 -15.05
C ASP A 927 12.43 83.22 -15.80
N GLN A 928 13.72 83.19 -15.45
CA GLN A 928 14.76 84.02 -16.07
C GLN A 928 15.34 83.40 -17.35
N THR A 929 14.82 82.26 -17.82
CA THR A 929 15.13 81.71 -19.14
C THR A 929 14.22 82.26 -20.24
N ILE A 930 13.14 82.97 -19.89
CA ILE A 930 12.26 83.64 -20.84
C ILE A 930 13.00 84.83 -21.47
N SER A 931 13.27 84.74 -22.78
CA SER A 931 13.67 85.87 -23.63
C SER A 931 12.46 86.42 -24.39
N GLY A 932 12.58 87.64 -24.91
CA GLY A 932 11.68 88.11 -25.96
C GLY A 932 12.06 87.49 -27.32
N ILE A 933 11.44 88.00 -28.39
CA ILE A 933 11.80 87.59 -29.75
C ILE A 933 13.21 88.06 -30.14
N PRO A 934 14.04 87.20 -30.73
CA PRO A 934 15.34 87.62 -31.25
C PRO A 934 15.18 88.51 -32.48
N TYR A 935 16.05 89.49 -32.63
CA TYR A 935 16.02 90.51 -33.69
C TYR A 935 14.76 91.39 -33.64
N PHE A 936 14.38 91.83 -32.43
CA PHE A 936 13.31 92.80 -32.23
C PHE A 936 13.61 94.13 -32.93
N ASP A 937 12.68 94.60 -33.77
CA ASP A 937 12.78 95.86 -34.52
C ASP A 937 11.83 96.92 -33.95
N GLU A 938 12.38 97.79 -33.12
CA GLU A 938 11.73 98.97 -32.53
C GLU A 938 11.14 99.94 -33.56
N ASN A 939 11.73 100.06 -34.75
CA ASN A 939 11.25 100.95 -35.80
C ASN A 939 10.05 100.36 -36.52
N GLN A 940 9.92 99.03 -36.60
CA GLN A 940 8.69 98.36 -37.04
C GLN A 940 7.61 98.35 -35.94
N PHE A 941 8.01 98.26 -34.66
CA PHE A 941 7.11 98.27 -33.49
C PHE A 941 6.50 99.65 -33.17
N GLN A 942 6.86 100.72 -33.88
CA GLN A 942 6.29 102.06 -33.64
C GLN A 942 4.81 102.16 -34.02
N GLY A 943 4.04 102.94 -33.23
CA GLY A 943 2.66 103.29 -33.55
C GLY A 943 1.70 103.27 -32.36
N ASN A 944 0.39 103.37 -32.67
CA ASN A 944 -0.69 103.15 -31.72
C ASN A 944 -0.98 101.66 -31.58
N TRP A 945 -1.22 101.24 -30.34
CA TRP A 945 -1.20 99.85 -29.92
C TRP A 945 -2.30 99.67 -28.83
N TYR A 946 -3.41 98.99 -29.15
CA TYR A 946 -4.62 98.87 -28.30
C TYR A 946 -4.69 97.54 -27.54
N GLN A 947 -5.20 97.52 -26.30
CA GLN A 947 -5.41 96.27 -25.55
C GLN A 947 -6.67 95.51 -25.98
N ILE A 948 -6.57 94.19 -26.23
CA ILE A 948 -7.76 93.34 -26.51
C ILE A 948 -7.94 92.12 -25.58
N LYS A 949 -6.93 91.72 -24.82
CA LYS A 949 -7.01 90.64 -23.82
C LYS A 949 -5.84 90.71 -22.83
N ARG A 950 -6.14 90.43 -21.56
CA ARG A 950 -5.22 90.30 -20.41
C ARG A 950 -5.71 89.22 -19.43
N TYR A 951 -4.91 88.87 -18.42
CA TYR A 951 -5.25 87.92 -17.36
C TYR A 951 -6.20 88.48 -16.27
N ASP A 952 -6.22 89.80 -16.03
CA ASP A 952 -7.05 90.45 -15.01
C ASP A 952 -8.43 90.95 -15.52
N PRO A 953 -9.53 90.78 -14.77
CA PRO A 953 -10.85 91.26 -15.17
C PRO A 953 -11.10 92.71 -14.72
N VAL A 954 -11.06 93.68 -15.65
CA VAL A 954 -11.44 95.09 -15.38
C VAL A 954 -12.46 95.58 -16.41
N THR A 955 -13.24 96.58 -16.03
CA THR A 955 -14.52 97.00 -16.64
C THR A 955 -14.41 98.00 -17.79
N THR A 956 -13.22 98.50 -18.14
CA THR A 956 -13.02 99.58 -19.13
C THR A 956 -12.91 99.05 -20.56
N THR A 957 -13.50 99.78 -21.53
CA THR A 957 -13.73 99.27 -22.89
C THR A 957 -12.72 99.75 -23.94
N CYS A 958 -11.73 100.58 -23.57
CA CYS A 958 -10.64 100.97 -24.46
C CYS A 958 -9.41 101.41 -23.64
N VAL A 959 -8.31 100.67 -23.78
CA VAL A 959 -7.00 100.97 -23.19
C VAL A 959 -5.94 100.78 -24.27
N GLY A 960 -4.81 101.48 -24.21
CA GLY A 960 -3.68 101.22 -25.08
C GLY A 960 -2.49 102.15 -24.87
N GLY A 961 -1.42 101.86 -25.61
CA GLY A 961 -0.20 102.66 -25.67
C GLY A 961 0.06 103.26 -27.05
N ARG A 962 0.99 104.20 -27.09
CA ARG A 962 1.62 104.74 -28.31
C ARG A 962 3.13 104.75 -28.13
N PHE A 963 3.83 104.11 -29.05
CA PHE A 963 5.26 103.83 -28.98
C PHE A 963 5.97 104.60 -30.10
N THR A 964 6.97 105.41 -29.75
CA THR A 964 7.67 106.34 -30.66
C THR A 964 9.18 106.26 -30.43
N PRO A 965 9.99 105.73 -31.38
CA PRO A 965 11.45 105.66 -31.23
C PRO A 965 12.12 107.05 -31.15
N GLU A 966 13.08 107.18 -30.24
CA GLU A 966 14.10 108.24 -30.17
C GLU A 966 15.49 107.61 -30.42
N SER A 967 16.60 108.37 -30.34
CA SER A 967 17.93 107.89 -30.80
C SER A 967 18.49 106.68 -30.04
N ASP A 968 18.15 106.54 -28.76
CA ASP A 968 18.69 105.53 -27.85
C ASP A 968 17.60 104.95 -26.92
N SER A 969 16.32 105.21 -27.20
CA SER A 969 15.18 104.69 -26.43
C SER A 969 13.84 104.90 -27.15
N ILE A 970 12.85 104.03 -26.93
CA ILE A 970 11.45 104.32 -27.32
C ILE A 970 10.74 105.09 -26.20
N ASN A 971 10.02 106.14 -26.59
CA ASN A 971 9.10 106.90 -25.75
C ASN A 971 7.67 106.30 -25.83
N ILE A 972 7.03 106.14 -24.68
CA ILE A 972 5.74 105.46 -24.52
C ILE A 972 4.72 106.44 -23.92
N ILE A 973 3.53 106.53 -24.51
CA ILE A 973 2.38 107.29 -23.98
C ILE A 973 1.21 106.33 -23.79
N LEU A 974 0.69 106.20 -22.57
CA LEU A 974 -0.44 105.33 -22.24
C LEU A 974 -1.76 106.13 -22.14
N TYR A 975 -2.85 105.52 -22.61
CA TYR A 975 -4.19 106.12 -22.62
C TYR A 975 -5.27 105.09 -22.27
N GLU A 976 -6.24 105.51 -21.46
CA GLU A 976 -7.43 104.74 -21.09
C GLU A 976 -8.70 105.59 -21.29
N VAL A 977 -9.82 104.95 -21.62
CA VAL A 977 -11.14 105.57 -21.54
C VAL A 977 -11.84 105.12 -20.25
N VAL A 978 -11.98 106.04 -19.30
CA VAL A 978 -12.67 105.84 -18.02
C VAL A 978 -13.98 106.63 -18.06
N ASP A 979 -15.11 105.98 -17.76
CA ASP A 979 -16.48 106.55 -17.75
C ASP A 979 -16.90 107.35 -19.01
N GLY A 980 -16.18 107.16 -20.12
CA GLY A 980 -16.42 107.83 -21.40
C GLY A 980 -15.47 108.99 -21.73
N GLU A 981 -14.62 109.43 -20.80
CA GLU A 981 -13.58 110.43 -21.04
C GLU A 981 -12.21 109.77 -21.28
N LEU A 982 -11.39 110.40 -22.14
CA LEU A 982 -10.05 109.91 -22.49
C LEU A 982 -9.01 110.41 -21.46
N SER A 983 -8.61 109.53 -20.56
CA SER A 983 -7.49 109.75 -19.63
C SER A 983 -6.16 109.46 -20.34
N ILE A 984 -5.49 110.51 -20.82
CA ILE A 984 -4.09 110.43 -21.27
C ILE A 984 -3.19 110.64 -20.05
N ASN A 985 -2.54 109.57 -19.60
CA ASN A 985 -1.53 109.66 -18.55
C ASN A 985 -0.16 109.77 -19.21
N GLU A 986 0.37 111.00 -19.32
CA GLU A 986 1.71 111.27 -19.86
C GLU A 986 2.80 110.72 -18.92
N ARG A 987 3.06 109.42 -19.03
CA ARG A 987 4.11 108.67 -18.33
C ARG A 987 5.21 108.32 -19.33
N THR A 988 6.16 109.23 -19.54
CA THR A 988 7.34 109.00 -20.39
C THR A 988 8.19 107.85 -19.87
N GLY A 989 7.96 106.65 -20.39
CA GLY A 989 8.88 105.52 -20.27
C GLY A 989 10.05 105.66 -21.25
N ARG A 990 11.22 105.18 -20.85
CA ARG A 990 12.38 104.98 -21.74
C ARG A 990 12.73 103.50 -21.82
N ILE A 991 12.86 103.00 -23.04
CA ILE A 991 13.40 101.65 -23.30
C ILE A 991 14.92 101.72 -23.38
N ASN A 992 15.62 101.06 -22.46
CA ASN A 992 17.07 100.77 -22.58
C ASN A 992 17.25 99.32 -23.06
N SER A 993 17.33 99.11 -24.37
CA SER A 993 17.56 97.79 -25.01
C SER A 993 18.62 97.92 -26.11
N THR A 994 19.74 97.20 -25.98
CA THR A 994 20.89 97.29 -26.90
C THR A 994 21.30 95.96 -27.55
N ASP A 995 20.50 94.91 -27.37
CA ASP A 995 20.81 93.53 -27.79
C ASP A 995 19.80 92.92 -28.78
N ASN A 996 18.74 93.65 -29.14
CA ASN A 996 17.63 93.22 -30.00
C ASN A 996 16.91 91.94 -29.50
N SER A 997 16.92 91.66 -28.19
CA SER A 997 16.35 90.45 -27.58
C SER A 997 14.83 90.48 -27.39
N GLY A 998 14.16 91.60 -27.69
CA GLY A 998 12.75 91.81 -27.36
C GLY A 998 12.48 91.98 -25.85
N GLN A 999 13.53 92.05 -25.02
CA GLN A 999 13.46 92.46 -23.63
C GLN A 999 13.51 93.99 -23.55
N ILE A 1000 12.59 94.56 -22.77
CA ILE A 1000 12.31 95.99 -22.69
C ILE A 1000 12.24 96.37 -21.21
N THR A 1001 13.13 97.24 -20.74
CA THR A 1001 12.95 97.90 -19.44
C THR A 1001 12.09 99.14 -19.64
N ILE A 1002 11.01 99.29 -18.86
CA ILE A 1002 10.16 100.49 -18.84
C ILE A 1002 10.30 101.16 -17.47
N THR A 1003 11.01 102.29 -17.43
CA THR A 1003 11.08 103.17 -16.25
C THR A 1003 9.81 104.00 -16.15
N LEU A 1004 8.98 103.80 -15.11
CA LEU A 1004 7.76 104.58 -14.87
C LEU A 1004 7.89 105.46 -13.61
N PRO A 1005 7.53 106.76 -13.65
CA PRO A 1005 7.50 107.59 -12.45
C PRO A 1005 6.38 107.15 -11.49
N VAL A 1006 6.72 106.96 -10.22
CA VAL A 1006 5.75 106.61 -9.17
C VAL A 1006 4.89 107.84 -8.85
N ALA A 1007 3.57 107.66 -8.78
CA ALA A 1007 2.66 108.78 -8.53
C ALA A 1007 2.98 109.44 -7.17
N SER A 1008 3.18 110.76 -7.17
CA SER A 1008 3.57 111.56 -5.99
C SER A 1008 4.90 111.18 -5.30
N SER A 1009 5.86 110.58 -6.03
CA SER A 1009 7.27 110.43 -5.61
C SER A 1009 8.22 110.98 -6.69
N GLU A 1010 9.48 111.27 -6.31
CA GLU A 1010 10.58 111.46 -7.27
C GLU A 1010 11.21 110.11 -7.70
N GLU A 1011 10.79 109.01 -7.06
CA GLU A 1011 11.22 107.66 -7.41
C GLU A 1011 10.57 107.18 -8.72
N SER A 1012 11.35 106.43 -9.49
CA SER A 1012 10.86 105.71 -10.67
C SER A 1012 11.04 104.20 -10.47
N ALA A 1013 10.10 103.42 -11.01
CA ALA A 1013 10.10 101.97 -10.94
C ALA A 1013 10.42 101.39 -12.32
N ASP A 1014 11.53 100.66 -12.42
CA ASP A 1014 11.90 99.92 -13.62
C ASP A 1014 11.12 98.60 -13.69
N THR A 1015 10.34 98.43 -14.75
CA THR A 1015 9.57 97.21 -15.03
C THR A 1015 10.17 96.51 -16.25
N ILE A 1016 10.62 95.27 -16.11
CA ILE A 1016 11.11 94.47 -17.25
C ILE A 1016 9.93 93.77 -17.92
N VAL A 1017 9.86 93.92 -19.24
CA VAL A 1017 8.80 93.45 -20.13
C VAL A 1017 9.43 92.70 -21.30
N TYR A 1018 8.82 91.60 -21.72
CA TYR A 1018 9.29 90.74 -22.80
C TYR A 1018 8.24 90.67 -23.91
N ILE A 1019 8.62 91.03 -25.14
CA ILE A 1019 7.80 90.81 -26.34
C ILE A 1019 8.00 89.37 -26.79
N LEU A 1020 7.13 88.46 -26.35
CA LEU A 1020 7.27 87.03 -26.61
C LEU A 1020 6.92 86.62 -28.05
N ALA A 1021 6.08 87.42 -28.72
CA ALA A 1021 5.78 87.28 -30.14
C ALA A 1021 5.17 88.58 -30.70
N THR A 1022 5.54 88.98 -31.92
CA THR A 1022 4.84 90.02 -32.68
C THR A 1022 5.09 89.84 -34.18
N ASP A 1023 4.15 90.32 -35.00
CA ASP A 1023 4.32 90.52 -36.44
C ASP A 1023 4.45 92.01 -36.81
N TYR A 1024 4.66 92.89 -35.83
CA TYR A 1024 4.74 94.35 -35.93
C TYR A 1024 3.51 95.05 -36.57
N THR A 1025 2.43 94.30 -36.87
CA THR A 1025 1.39 94.76 -37.80
C THR A 1025 -0.04 94.30 -37.48
N SER A 1026 -0.26 93.27 -36.68
CA SER A 1026 -1.59 92.78 -36.29
C SER A 1026 -1.68 92.15 -34.90
N TYR A 1027 -0.55 91.74 -34.30
CA TYR A 1027 -0.48 91.38 -32.88
C TYR A 1027 0.90 91.67 -32.27
N ALA A 1028 0.92 91.93 -30.96
CA ALA A 1028 2.06 91.67 -30.10
C ALA A 1028 1.57 90.92 -28.86
N LEU A 1029 2.41 90.06 -28.28
CA LEU A 1029 2.20 89.34 -27.03
C LEU A 1029 3.28 89.79 -26.04
N VAL A 1030 2.83 90.31 -24.91
CA VAL A 1030 3.66 91.04 -23.94
C VAL A 1030 3.58 90.32 -22.58
N TYR A 1031 4.74 90.10 -21.94
CA TYR A 1031 4.85 89.41 -20.64
C TYR A 1031 5.73 90.21 -19.68
N SER A 1032 5.32 90.34 -18.42
CA SER A 1032 6.13 90.88 -17.33
C SER A 1032 5.90 90.09 -16.04
N CYS A 1033 6.91 90.04 -15.18
CA CYS A 1033 6.88 89.26 -13.94
C CYS A 1033 7.86 89.86 -12.94
N THR A 1034 7.54 89.83 -11.65
CA THR A 1034 8.51 90.12 -10.58
C THR A 1034 8.27 89.27 -9.33
N ASN A 1035 9.35 88.92 -8.63
CA ASN A 1035 9.28 88.15 -7.40
C ASN A 1035 8.82 89.05 -6.24
N VAL A 1036 7.70 88.73 -5.60
CA VAL A 1036 7.23 89.39 -4.36
C VAL A 1036 8.12 88.98 -3.18
N ASN A 1037 8.53 87.71 -3.19
CA ASN A 1037 9.46 87.12 -2.24
C ASN A 1037 10.10 85.87 -2.86
N ALA A 1038 10.84 85.08 -2.08
CA ALA A 1038 11.57 83.91 -2.57
C ALA A 1038 10.68 82.79 -3.16
N PHE A 1039 9.37 82.78 -2.91
CA PHE A 1039 8.45 81.69 -3.28
C PHE A 1039 7.19 82.14 -4.03
N GLN A 1040 7.01 83.43 -4.26
CA GLN A 1040 5.83 84.00 -4.92
C GLN A 1040 6.23 85.07 -5.93
N ARG A 1041 5.58 85.04 -7.10
CA ARG A 1041 5.69 86.03 -8.17
C ARG A 1041 4.35 86.71 -8.42
N GLN A 1042 4.42 87.99 -8.77
CA GLN A 1042 3.30 88.85 -9.13
C GLN A 1042 3.66 89.59 -10.42
N ARG A 1043 2.66 90.03 -11.18
CA ARG A 1043 2.89 90.98 -12.27
C ARG A 1043 3.09 92.37 -11.66
N ILE A 1044 4.26 92.99 -11.84
CA ILE A 1044 4.46 94.39 -11.42
C ILE A 1044 3.67 95.32 -12.34
N ALA A 1045 3.26 96.43 -11.72
CA ALA A 1045 2.49 97.54 -12.27
C ALA A 1045 1.02 97.22 -12.56
N LYS A 1046 0.20 98.16 -12.10
CA LYS A 1046 -1.17 98.35 -12.53
C LYS A 1046 -1.17 98.63 -14.04
N ASP A 1047 -2.14 98.03 -14.73
CA ASP A 1047 -2.36 98.14 -16.18
C ASP A 1047 -1.34 97.39 -17.07
N GLU A 1048 -1.67 97.22 -18.35
CA GLU A 1048 -0.84 96.61 -19.42
C GLU A 1048 -0.37 95.13 -19.21
N GLU A 1049 -1.23 94.16 -19.54
CA GLU A 1049 -0.78 92.91 -20.20
C GLU A 1049 -1.56 92.84 -21.52
N VAL A 1050 -0.87 92.75 -22.65
CA VAL A 1050 -1.46 93.25 -23.89
C VAL A 1050 -1.28 92.33 -25.09
N LEU A 1051 -2.39 91.81 -25.60
CA LEU A 1051 -2.53 91.46 -27.02
C LEU A 1051 -2.86 92.73 -27.82
N ILE A 1052 -2.06 93.05 -28.83
CA ILE A 1052 -2.11 94.37 -29.49
C ILE A 1052 -2.33 94.38 -31.01
N PRO A 1053 -3.48 94.81 -31.55
CA PRO A 1053 -3.68 94.89 -33.00
C PRO A 1053 -3.53 96.32 -33.58
N ARG A 1054 -2.71 96.43 -34.62
CA ARG A 1054 -2.81 97.51 -35.63
C ARG A 1054 -3.96 97.15 -36.55
N ILE A 1055 -4.94 98.05 -36.75
CA ILE A 1055 -6.03 97.86 -37.74
C ILE A 1055 -6.07 99.07 -38.68
N PRO A 1056 -5.99 98.89 -40.01
CA PRO A 1056 -5.98 99.99 -40.96
C PRO A 1056 -7.35 100.70 -41.06
N MET A 1057 -7.31 101.99 -41.40
CA MET A 1057 -8.49 102.84 -41.54
C MET A 1057 -9.34 102.46 -42.76
N ILE A 1058 -10.66 102.63 -42.62
CA ILE A 1058 -11.64 102.47 -43.70
C ILE A 1058 -11.79 103.83 -44.43
N PRO A 1059 -11.63 103.91 -45.77
CA PRO A 1059 -11.92 105.13 -46.53
C PRO A 1059 -13.40 105.55 -46.40
N THR A 1060 -13.66 106.86 -46.39
CA THR A 1060 -15.02 107.42 -46.14
C THR A 1060 -15.77 107.77 -47.43
N ASP A 1061 -15.15 107.48 -48.57
CA ASP A 1061 -15.47 107.93 -49.93
C ASP A 1061 -16.16 106.84 -50.79
N LEU A 1062 -16.61 105.74 -50.17
CA LEU A 1062 -17.38 104.66 -50.82
C LEU A 1062 -18.76 104.46 -50.15
N PRO A 1063 -19.84 104.20 -50.93
CA PRO A 1063 -21.22 104.15 -50.42
C PRO A 1063 -21.58 102.84 -49.67
N PHE A 1064 -20.64 101.92 -49.44
CA PHE A 1064 -20.84 100.75 -48.58
C PHE A 1064 -19.51 100.30 -47.94
N GLN A 1065 -19.58 99.80 -46.72
CA GLN A 1065 -18.41 99.40 -45.92
C GLN A 1065 -18.13 97.89 -46.02
N PHE A 1066 -16.85 97.51 -45.98
CA PHE A 1066 -16.40 96.12 -45.85
C PHE A 1066 -15.36 96.00 -44.75
N LYS A 1067 -15.41 94.91 -43.98
CA LYS A 1067 -14.45 94.53 -42.93
C LYS A 1067 -14.23 93.02 -42.96
N ARG A 1068 -13.01 92.54 -42.70
CA ARG A 1068 -12.66 91.11 -42.64
C ARG A 1068 -12.07 90.78 -41.26
N ILE A 1069 -12.44 89.63 -40.70
CA ILE A 1069 -12.13 89.16 -39.34
C ILE A 1069 -11.95 87.62 -39.41
N GLN A 1070 -11.11 87.03 -38.54
CA GLN A 1070 -11.02 85.57 -38.38
C GLN A 1070 -10.73 85.18 -36.91
N PHE A 1071 -11.01 83.93 -36.52
CA PHE A 1071 -11.19 83.49 -35.13
C PHE A 1071 -10.24 82.33 -34.71
N PRO A 1072 -9.90 82.19 -33.42
CA PRO A 1072 -9.24 81.00 -32.86
C PRO A 1072 -10.22 79.83 -32.61
N LEU A 1073 -9.67 78.61 -32.45
CA LEU A 1073 -10.42 77.35 -32.30
C LEU A 1073 -10.06 76.64 -30.97
N LYS A 1074 -10.92 75.70 -30.53
CA LYS A 1074 -10.66 74.75 -29.41
C LYS A 1074 -10.82 73.29 -29.86
N PRO A 1075 -10.00 72.34 -29.36
CA PRO A 1075 -10.31 70.92 -29.40
C PRO A 1075 -11.41 70.56 -28.39
N ALA A 1076 -12.21 69.55 -28.71
CA ALA A 1076 -13.05 68.83 -27.76
C ALA A 1076 -13.20 67.38 -28.23
N PHE A 1077 -13.13 66.42 -27.31
CA PHE A 1077 -13.58 65.04 -27.53
C PHE A 1077 -14.65 64.71 -26.48
N ALA A 1078 -15.59 63.84 -26.85
CA ALA A 1078 -16.83 63.62 -26.13
C ALA A 1078 -17.21 62.15 -26.08
N MET A 1079 -17.94 61.78 -25.03
CA MET A 1079 -18.61 60.49 -24.82
C MET A 1079 -19.75 60.72 -23.79
N THR A 1080 -20.88 59.99 -23.76
CA THR A 1080 -21.21 58.73 -24.47
C THR A 1080 -22.74 58.50 -24.60
N ILE A 1081 -23.09 57.54 -25.48
CA ILE A 1081 -24.17 56.53 -25.32
C ILE A 1081 -25.64 56.85 -25.71
N ASN A 1082 -26.15 55.92 -26.53
CA ASN A 1082 -27.54 55.52 -26.83
C ASN A 1082 -28.58 56.55 -27.32
N LYS A 1083 -28.90 56.43 -28.61
CA LYS A 1083 -29.84 55.36 -29.01
C LYS A 1083 -29.42 54.66 -30.30
N ALA A 1084 -29.73 53.38 -30.39
CA ALA A 1084 -29.50 52.60 -31.61
C ALA A 1084 -30.56 52.89 -32.67
N GLN A 1085 -30.17 53.54 -33.77
CA GLN A 1085 -30.76 53.30 -35.09
C GLN A 1085 -29.80 53.72 -36.23
N GLY A 1086 -28.98 52.76 -36.65
CA GLY A 1086 -28.47 52.66 -38.03
C GLY A 1086 -27.57 53.77 -38.58
N GLN A 1087 -26.33 53.89 -38.09
CA GLN A 1087 -25.16 54.16 -38.97
C GLN A 1087 -23.82 53.89 -38.28
N THR A 1088 -22.89 53.27 -39.01
CA THR A 1088 -21.47 53.19 -38.63
C THR A 1088 -20.70 54.36 -39.25
N LEU A 1089 -20.04 55.17 -38.41
CA LEU A 1089 -19.13 56.22 -38.88
C LEU A 1089 -17.89 55.58 -39.52
N LYS A 1090 -17.89 55.47 -40.86
CA LYS A 1090 -16.75 54.97 -41.64
C LYS A 1090 -15.64 56.01 -41.88
N VAL A 1091 -15.86 57.27 -41.50
CA VAL A 1091 -14.92 58.39 -41.68
C VAL A 1091 -15.07 59.36 -40.50
N ALA A 1092 -13.96 59.85 -39.96
CA ALA A 1092 -13.89 61.06 -39.15
C ALA A 1092 -13.27 62.19 -40.00
N GLY A 1093 -13.79 63.41 -39.88
CA GLY A 1093 -13.39 64.55 -40.72
C GLY A 1093 -12.83 65.72 -39.91
N PHE A 1094 -11.79 66.36 -40.46
CA PHE A 1094 -11.28 67.65 -39.99
C PHE A 1094 -11.62 68.74 -41.01
N VAL A 1095 -11.99 69.93 -40.55
CA VAL A 1095 -12.09 71.14 -41.41
C VAL A 1095 -10.83 71.96 -41.22
N LEU A 1096 -10.04 72.11 -42.28
CA LEU A 1096 -8.75 72.79 -42.24
C LEU A 1096 -8.87 74.27 -42.66
N GLY A 1097 -8.04 75.10 -42.03
CA GLY A 1097 -7.50 76.31 -42.65
C GLY A 1097 -6.00 76.15 -42.89
N SER A 1098 -5.61 75.18 -43.74
CA SER A 1098 -4.25 74.92 -44.30
C SER A 1098 -3.04 75.44 -43.47
N TRP A 1099 -2.28 74.66 -42.70
CA TRP A 1099 -1.80 73.27 -42.82
C TRP A 1099 -0.98 72.95 -44.08
N VAL A 1100 0.30 72.57 -43.91
CA VAL A 1100 0.94 71.31 -44.39
C VAL A 1100 2.46 71.35 -44.16
N VAL A 1101 3.02 70.26 -43.62
CA VAL A 1101 4.36 69.74 -43.95
C VAL A 1101 4.22 68.23 -44.25
N LYS A 1102 5.09 67.68 -45.10
CA LYS A 1102 4.97 66.36 -45.78
C LYS A 1102 5.56 65.20 -44.92
N GLY A 1103 5.27 63.91 -45.14
CA GLY A 1103 4.34 63.25 -46.08
C GLY A 1103 4.81 61.84 -46.55
N LEU A 1104 3.92 61.08 -47.22
CA LEU A 1104 4.10 59.71 -47.77
C LEU A 1104 4.19 58.56 -46.73
N CYS A 1105 3.87 57.28 -47.02
CA CYS A 1105 3.93 56.56 -48.32
C CYS A 1105 2.98 55.31 -48.45
N ARG A 1106 2.42 55.08 -49.66
CA ARG A 1106 2.00 53.77 -50.27
C ARG A 1106 0.72 53.04 -49.75
N LEU A 1107 -0.02 52.22 -50.53
CA LEU A 1107 0.07 51.72 -51.94
C LEU A 1107 -1.33 51.38 -52.54
N LEU A 1108 -1.39 51.13 -53.87
CA LEU A 1108 -2.42 50.46 -54.74
C LEU A 1108 -3.51 49.58 -54.07
N GLU A 1109 -4.75 49.37 -54.56
CA GLU A 1109 -5.64 49.89 -55.64
C GLU A 1109 -7.09 49.33 -55.38
N ARG A 1110 -8.17 49.24 -56.19
CA ARG A 1110 -8.59 49.46 -57.62
C ARG A 1110 -10.12 49.85 -57.65
N GLN A 1111 -10.82 49.70 -58.79
CA GLN A 1111 -12.27 49.89 -59.05
C GLN A 1111 -12.80 48.77 -59.99
N PRO A 1112 -14.11 48.64 -60.36
CA PRO A 1112 -15.37 49.02 -59.68
C PRO A 1112 -16.51 47.95 -59.81
N SER A 1113 -17.76 48.35 -59.48
CA SER A 1113 -19.04 48.04 -60.17
C SER A 1113 -20.05 47.01 -59.62
N HIS A 1114 -21.32 47.47 -59.65
CA HIS A 1114 -22.63 46.79 -59.79
C HIS A 1114 -23.11 45.67 -58.83
N ALA A 1115 -24.45 45.56 -58.80
CA ALA A 1115 -25.35 44.71 -57.97
C ALA A 1115 -25.48 45.17 -56.51
#